data_AF-A0A4Q1HQ77-F1
#
_entry.id   AF-A0A4Q1HQ77-F1
#
_cell.length_a   1.000
_cell.length_b   1.000
_cell.length_c   1.000
_cell.angle_alpha   90.00
_cell.angle_beta   90.00
_cell.angle_gamma   90.00
#
_symmetry.space_group_name_H-M   'P 1'
#
loop_
_entity.id
_entity.type
_entity.pdbx_description
1 polymer ?
#
loop_
_entity_poly.entity_id
_entity_poly.type
_entity_poly.pdbx_seq_one_letter_code
_entity_poly.pdbx_strand_id
1 'polypeptide(L)'
;MSELSPPSAATPPHPLDGLNPQQRAAAEHGVGAEPAGPLLVIAGAGSGKTSTLAHRVANLILHGADPQRILLLTFSRRAAVEMERRVGAVLRKVMNMRAGQTPPALPWAGTFHGIGARLLRDCAGRIGLSESFTIHDRGDSEDMMGILRHELGFSATESRFPLKGTCLSIYSRVVNSQAPLGEVLHQAFPWCAQWEDALKRLFRAYVEAKQDQQVLDYDDLLLYWAEMLGHEAIASDLGGRFDHILVDEYQDTNRLQSAILLAMKPTGQGLVVVGDDAQAIYSFRAATVRNILDFPAQFARPADVITLDRNYRSTQPILDASNAVIGLARERYAKNLWTDRASADKPQLVSVSDEAGQARWVADQVLAQREAGTTLKSQAVLFRASGHSAAVELELTRRNIPFVKFGGLRFLEASHIKDLLALLRWAENPRGRLAGFRVAQLLPGVGPATAARLLDDMDQAQDPRAALAAFKPGAAAREAWTGLVQAYKDLCTPGLRWPADLDIALRWYGPQLERLYEDARVRKADLDQLARIAAGYGSRERFLTELTLDPPDATSDESGVPSRDEDYMILSTIHSAKGQEWKSVYVLNVVDGCIPSDMSTGSAEEIEEERRLLYVAMTRAKENLQLIVPQRFYVHQQTGMGDRHVYGSRTRFIPESLASLFEAMPKAPPLPPLRNKDSAPVARIDVGARLRKLF
;
A
#
# COMPACT_ATOMS: atom_id res chain seq x y z
N MET A 1 35.50 6.48 61.31
CA MET A 1 35.44 7.21 60.03
C MET A 1 35.32 6.17 58.93
N SER A 2 34.10 5.93 58.45
CA SER A 2 33.82 5.08 57.30
C SER A 2 33.19 6.00 56.27
N GLU A 3 33.96 6.34 55.23
CA GLU A 3 33.48 7.17 54.12
C GLU A 3 32.41 6.41 53.35
N LEU A 4 31.17 6.91 53.43
CA LEU A 4 30.10 6.54 52.53
C LEU A 4 30.44 7.11 51.15
N SER A 5 30.77 6.21 50.22
CA SER A 5 30.87 6.55 48.79
C SER A 5 29.53 7.15 48.32
N PRO A 6 29.54 8.25 47.54
CA PRO A 6 28.31 8.83 47.03
C PRO A 6 27.62 7.84 46.08
N PRO A 7 26.27 7.86 45.98
CA PRO A 7 25.57 7.05 45.00
C PRO A 7 26.07 7.43 43.60
N SER A 8 26.49 6.42 42.83
CA SER A 8 26.86 6.57 41.42
C SER A 8 25.77 7.34 40.69
N ALA A 9 26.10 8.52 40.16
CA ALA A 9 25.21 9.30 39.32
C ALA A 9 24.80 8.41 38.14
N ALA A 10 23.51 8.07 38.04
CA ALA A 10 22.99 7.29 36.93
C ALA A 10 23.39 7.96 35.61
N THR A 11 24.10 7.24 34.75
CA THR A 11 24.48 7.71 33.42
C THR A 11 23.23 8.23 32.69
N PRO A 12 23.26 9.45 32.12
CA PRO A 12 22.11 9.97 31.40
C PRO A 12 21.72 8.99 30.28
N PRO A 13 20.42 8.77 30.04
CA PRO A 13 19.96 7.81 29.03
C PRO A 13 20.51 8.20 27.66
N HIS A 14 21.20 7.27 26.99
CA HIS A 14 21.79 7.50 25.67
C HIS A 14 20.80 7.06 24.57
N PRO A 15 20.74 7.74 23.42
CA PRO A 15 19.90 7.31 22.29
C PRO A 15 20.28 5.96 21.72
N LEU A 16 21.36 5.32 22.19
CA LEU A 16 21.83 4.02 21.69
C LEU A 16 21.57 2.90 22.72
N ASP A 17 20.98 3.22 23.86
CA ASP A 17 20.64 2.26 24.89
C ASP A 17 19.55 1.31 24.38
N GLY A 18 19.82 0.00 24.47
CA GLY A 18 18.91 -1.05 24.01
C GLY A 18 19.09 -1.47 22.54
N LEU A 19 20.00 -0.83 21.80
CA LEU A 19 20.38 -1.29 20.46
C LEU A 19 21.44 -2.40 20.53
N ASN A 20 21.33 -3.39 19.64
CA ASN A 20 22.40 -4.37 19.42
C ASN A 20 23.59 -3.72 18.66
N PRO A 21 24.77 -4.38 18.57
CA PRO A 21 25.96 -3.80 17.94
C PRO A 21 25.75 -3.30 16.51
N GLN A 22 25.02 -4.05 15.68
CA GLN A 22 24.76 -3.68 14.28
C GLN A 22 23.79 -2.49 14.17
N GLN A 23 22.73 -2.48 14.99
CA GLN A 23 21.80 -1.34 15.08
C GLN A 23 22.51 -0.08 15.59
N ARG A 24 23.41 -0.22 16.56
CA ARG A 24 24.24 0.87 17.08
C ARG A 24 25.15 1.43 15.99
N ALA A 25 25.88 0.59 15.27
CA ALA A 25 26.73 1.02 14.15
C ALA A 25 25.94 1.80 13.09
N ALA A 26 24.73 1.32 12.74
CA ALA A 26 23.85 2.03 11.82
C ALA A 26 23.34 3.37 12.36
N ALA A 27 23.15 3.52 13.68
CA ALA A 27 22.73 4.77 14.30
C ALA A 27 23.87 5.78 14.54
N GLU A 28 25.11 5.31 14.63
CA GLU A 28 26.31 6.14 14.81
C GLU A 28 26.93 6.61 13.47
N HIS A 29 26.62 5.93 12.37
CA HIS A 29 27.20 6.24 11.05
C HIS A 29 26.98 7.70 10.63
N GLY A 30 28.04 8.45 10.34
CA GLY A 30 27.93 9.86 9.91
C GLY A 30 27.47 10.82 11.00
N VAL A 31 27.60 10.45 12.27
CA VAL A 31 27.49 11.35 13.42
C VAL A 31 28.89 11.91 13.72
N GLY A 32 29.03 13.23 13.73
CA GLY A 32 30.30 13.92 14.00
C GLY A 32 30.74 14.88 12.88
N ALA A 33 31.97 15.37 12.97
CA ALA A 33 32.50 16.39 12.05
C ALA A 33 32.94 15.84 10.69
N GLU A 34 33.20 14.54 10.58
CA GLU A 34 33.65 13.93 9.32
C GLU A 34 32.48 13.53 8.42
N PRO A 35 32.52 13.90 7.13
CA PRO A 35 31.59 13.40 6.12
C PRO A 35 31.60 11.87 6.03
N ALA A 36 30.52 11.22 6.47
CA ALA A 36 30.34 9.80 6.15
C ALA A 36 29.78 9.61 4.74
N GLY A 37 30.23 8.53 4.10
CA GLY A 37 29.70 8.08 2.82
C GLY A 37 28.26 7.55 2.93
N PRO A 38 27.67 7.14 1.79
CA PRO A 38 26.34 6.56 1.77
C PRO A 38 26.26 5.29 2.61
N LEU A 39 25.10 5.03 3.22
CA LEU A 39 24.86 3.86 4.05
C LEU A 39 23.68 3.05 3.53
N LEU A 40 23.90 1.74 3.39
CA LEU A 40 22.86 0.75 3.17
C LEU A 40 22.69 -0.10 4.42
N VAL A 41 21.50 -0.06 5.02
CA VAL A 41 21.12 -0.97 6.11
C VAL A 41 20.24 -2.09 5.54
N ILE A 42 20.83 -3.27 5.33
CA ILE A 42 20.11 -4.48 4.93
C ILE A 42 19.54 -5.13 6.18
N ALA A 43 18.23 -5.16 6.30
CA ALA A 43 17.62 -5.58 7.55
C ALA A 43 16.52 -6.60 7.30
N GLY A 44 16.57 -7.75 7.97
CA GLY A 44 15.53 -8.77 7.85
C GLY A 44 14.14 -8.33 8.27
N ALA A 45 13.15 -9.18 8.01
CA ALA A 45 11.85 -9.05 8.66
C ALA A 45 12.01 -9.05 10.18
N GLY A 46 11.33 -8.13 10.88
CA GLY A 46 11.32 -8.08 12.34
C GLY A 46 12.66 -7.75 13.02
N SER A 47 13.69 -7.27 12.29
CA SER A 47 15.01 -6.96 12.87
C SER A 47 15.16 -5.58 13.49
N GLY A 48 14.06 -4.82 13.56
CA GLY A 48 14.04 -3.50 14.18
C GLY A 48 14.44 -2.33 13.28
N LYS A 49 14.35 -2.46 11.95
CA LYS A 49 14.56 -1.37 10.95
C LYS A 49 14.09 0.01 11.40
N THR A 50 12.79 0.09 11.69
CA THR A 50 12.11 1.32 12.10
C THR A 50 12.66 1.85 13.42
N SER A 51 13.06 0.97 14.34
CA SER A 51 13.70 1.36 15.60
C SER A 51 15.10 1.91 15.34
N THR A 52 15.90 1.26 14.50
CA THR A 52 17.24 1.71 14.13
C THR A 52 17.19 3.10 13.49
N LEU A 53 16.27 3.33 12.55
CA LEU A 53 16.05 4.65 11.94
C LEU A 53 15.64 5.70 12.98
N ALA A 54 14.70 5.37 13.87
CA ALA A 54 14.24 6.32 14.88
C ALA A 54 15.37 6.73 15.85
N HIS A 55 16.16 5.76 16.32
CA HIS A 55 17.31 6.02 17.18
C HIS A 55 18.42 6.77 16.44
N ARG A 56 18.64 6.48 15.15
CA ARG A 56 19.58 7.24 14.29
C ARG A 56 19.20 8.71 14.19
N VAL A 57 17.94 9.02 13.86
CA VAL A 57 17.48 10.42 13.76
C VAL A 57 17.61 11.14 15.10
N ALA A 58 17.22 10.48 16.20
CA ALA A 58 17.43 11.05 17.53
C ALA A 58 18.92 11.32 17.82
N ASN A 59 19.80 10.39 17.45
CA ASN A 59 21.25 10.53 17.62
C ASN A 59 21.82 11.70 16.80
N LEU A 60 21.38 11.87 15.54
CA LEU A 60 21.76 13.01 14.70
C LEU A 60 21.39 14.35 15.35
N ILE A 61 20.14 14.47 15.83
CA ILE A 61 19.63 15.70 16.46
C ILE A 61 20.42 16.03 17.73
N LEU A 62 20.73 15.02 18.55
CA LEU A 62 21.50 15.21 19.79
C LEU A 62 22.94 15.67 19.52
N HIS A 63 23.48 15.35 18.35
CA HIS A 63 24.80 15.78 17.90
C HIS A 63 24.75 17.04 17.01
N GLY A 64 23.63 17.77 17.02
CA GLY A 64 23.53 19.11 16.44
C GLY A 64 22.92 19.18 15.03
N ALA A 65 22.43 18.07 14.47
CA ALA A 65 21.70 18.13 13.19
C ALA A 65 20.38 18.91 13.36
N ASP A 66 20.09 19.83 12.45
CA ASP A 66 18.85 20.58 12.43
C ASP A 66 17.69 19.68 11.96
N PRO A 67 16.63 19.45 12.76
CA PRO A 67 15.45 18.68 12.36
C PRO A 67 14.78 19.17 11.06
N GLN A 68 14.91 20.47 10.71
CA GLN A 68 14.37 21.01 9.46
C GLN A 68 15.16 20.59 8.21
N ARG A 69 16.38 20.09 8.41
CA ARG A 69 17.31 19.66 7.34
C ARG A 69 17.44 18.13 7.26
N ILE A 70 16.53 17.39 7.92
CA ILE A 70 16.42 15.93 7.85
C ILE A 70 15.19 15.55 7.04
N LEU A 71 15.39 14.89 5.90
CA LEU A 71 14.33 14.33 5.06
C LEU A 71 14.15 12.83 5.36
N LEU A 72 12.95 12.43 5.78
CA LEU A 72 12.56 11.04 6.01
C LEU A 72 11.53 10.61 4.96
N LEU A 73 11.90 9.66 4.12
CA LEU A 73 11.06 9.11 3.06
C LEU A 73 10.60 7.70 3.45
N THR A 74 9.29 7.46 3.41
CA THR A 74 8.68 6.15 3.69
C THR A 74 7.74 5.72 2.57
N PHE A 75 7.39 4.43 2.52
CA PHE A 75 6.44 3.90 1.53
C PHE A 75 4.98 4.37 1.76
N SER A 76 4.58 4.54 3.02
CA SER A 76 3.23 4.97 3.39
C SER A 76 3.24 6.11 4.40
N ARG A 77 2.17 6.90 4.44
CA ARG A 77 2.01 7.99 5.41
C ARG A 77 1.90 7.47 6.84
N ARG A 78 1.21 6.34 7.04
CA ARG A 78 1.17 5.66 8.35
C ARG A 78 2.58 5.34 8.86
N ALA A 79 3.48 4.89 7.98
CA ALA A 79 4.87 4.65 8.33
C ALA A 79 5.61 5.94 8.70
N ALA A 80 5.37 7.05 7.98
CA ALA A 80 5.95 8.36 8.32
C ALA A 80 5.50 8.85 9.71
N VAL A 81 4.19 8.85 9.98
CA VAL A 81 3.63 9.27 11.28
C VAL A 81 4.14 8.38 12.42
N GLU A 82 4.21 7.07 12.20
CA GLU A 82 4.77 6.14 13.17
C GLU A 82 6.26 6.38 13.41
N MET A 83 7.02 6.74 12.35
CA MET A 83 8.43 7.10 12.47
C MET A 83 8.62 8.36 13.31
N GLU A 84 7.86 9.42 13.04
CA GLU A 84 7.86 10.66 13.84
C GLU A 84 7.55 10.38 15.30
N ARG A 85 6.52 9.56 15.56
CA ARG A 85 6.11 9.17 16.92
C ARG A 85 7.24 8.44 17.64
N ARG A 86 7.93 7.53 16.95
CA ARG A 86 9.07 6.77 17.50
C ARG A 86 10.27 7.66 17.79
N VAL A 87 10.66 8.52 16.85
CA VAL A 87 11.74 9.50 17.07
C VAL A 87 11.41 10.38 18.27
N GLY A 88 10.18 10.92 18.33
CA GLY A 88 9.72 11.75 19.44
C GLY A 88 9.66 11.00 20.78
N ALA A 89 9.47 9.68 20.78
CA ALA A 89 9.55 8.87 22.00
C ALA A 89 11.01 8.70 22.48
N VAL A 90 11.94 8.46 21.56
CA VAL A 90 13.38 8.36 21.87
C VAL A 90 13.90 9.71 22.39
N LEU A 91 13.60 10.81 21.70
CA LEU A 91 14.02 12.16 22.11
C LEU A 91 13.48 12.52 23.49
N ARG A 92 12.20 12.23 23.78
CA ARG A 92 11.62 12.48 25.11
C ARG A 92 12.37 11.77 26.22
N LYS A 93 12.75 10.50 26.01
CA LYS A 93 13.50 9.71 26.98
C LYS A 93 14.92 10.27 27.18
N VAL A 94 15.62 10.54 26.08
CA VAL A 94 17.04 10.92 26.12
C VAL A 94 17.25 12.35 26.60
N MET A 95 16.41 13.28 26.18
CA MET A 95 16.48 14.69 26.58
C MET A 95 15.81 14.94 27.96
N ASN A 96 15.39 13.88 28.66
CA ASN A 96 14.68 13.93 29.93
C ASN A 96 13.52 14.95 29.93
N MET A 97 12.72 14.93 28.87
CA MET A 97 11.65 15.91 28.65
C MET A 97 10.51 15.69 29.63
N ARG A 98 9.98 16.79 30.20
CA ARG A 98 8.84 16.73 31.13
C ARG A 98 7.56 16.35 30.38
N ALA A 99 6.63 15.72 31.09
CA ALA A 99 5.29 15.46 30.58
C ALA A 99 4.65 16.78 30.10
N GLY A 100 4.27 16.84 28.82
CA GLY A 100 3.72 18.03 28.16
C GLY A 100 4.70 18.81 27.27
N GLN A 101 6.00 18.56 27.34
CA GLN A 101 6.95 19.11 26.36
C GLN A 101 6.84 18.35 25.03
N THR A 102 6.80 19.11 23.93
CA THR A 102 6.71 18.54 22.58
C THR A 102 8.13 18.31 22.04
N PRO A 103 8.47 17.09 21.60
CA PRO A 103 9.76 16.84 20.97
C PRO A 103 9.93 17.66 19.68
N PRO A 104 11.16 17.90 19.21
CA PRO A 104 11.40 18.53 17.92
C PRO A 104 10.58 17.87 16.81
N ALA A 105 9.87 18.69 16.03
CA ALA A 105 9.10 18.22 14.89
C ALA A 105 10.04 17.87 13.71
N LEU A 106 9.64 16.89 12.91
CA LEU A 106 10.32 16.49 11.69
C LEU A 106 9.45 16.90 10.49
N PRO A 107 9.50 18.17 10.05
CA PRO A 107 8.55 18.67 9.06
C PRO A 107 8.67 18.02 7.69
N TRP A 108 9.77 17.31 7.41
CA TRP A 108 10.05 16.61 6.15
C TRP A 108 10.04 15.10 6.34
N ALA A 109 9.03 14.56 7.03
CA ALA A 109 8.75 13.13 7.05
C ALA A 109 7.48 12.82 6.24
N GLY A 110 7.58 11.94 5.25
CA GLY A 110 6.45 11.63 4.38
C GLY A 110 6.76 10.60 3.30
N THR A 111 5.81 10.40 2.40
CA THR A 111 6.02 9.58 1.19
C THR A 111 6.72 10.39 0.11
N PHE A 112 7.31 9.72 -0.88
CA PHE A 112 7.88 10.39 -2.07
C PHE A 112 6.88 11.34 -2.73
N HIS A 113 5.61 10.92 -2.87
CA HIS A 113 4.58 11.75 -3.49
C HIS A 113 4.19 12.95 -2.62
N GLY A 114 4.06 12.77 -1.30
CA GLY A 114 3.73 13.87 -0.39
C GLY A 114 4.83 14.92 -0.31
N ILE A 115 6.08 14.48 -0.23
CA ILE A 115 7.25 15.37 -0.26
C ILE A 115 7.38 16.03 -1.64
N GLY A 116 7.21 15.26 -2.73
CA GLY A 116 7.23 15.78 -4.09
C GLY A 116 6.18 16.87 -4.31
N ALA A 117 4.93 16.64 -3.92
CA ALA A 117 3.88 17.65 -4.01
C ALA A 117 4.23 18.95 -3.27
N ARG A 118 4.81 18.85 -2.08
CA ARG A 118 5.26 20.01 -1.31
C ARG A 118 6.41 20.75 -2.00
N LEU A 119 7.46 20.04 -2.42
CA LEU A 119 8.61 20.65 -3.09
C LEU A 119 8.23 21.29 -4.44
N LEU A 120 7.30 20.68 -5.17
CA LEU A 120 6.76 21.22 -6.42
C LEU A 120 6.01 22.54 -6.19
N ARG A 121 5.25 22.66 -5.10
CA ARG A 121 4.62 23.93 -4.72
C ARG A 121 5.64 24.99 -4.36
N ASP A 122 6.63 24.64 -3.54
CA ASP A 122 7.72 25.56 -3.17
C ASP A 122 8.51 26.06 -4.39
N CYS A 123 8.53 25.28 -5.48
CA CYS A 123 9.23 25.60 -6.72
C CYS A 123 8.31 26.03 -7.86
N ALA A 124 6.99 26.12 -7.66
CA ALA A 124 5.99 26.22 -8.73
C ALA A 124 6.28 27.36 -9.72
N GLY A 125 6.58 28.56 -9.18
CA GLY A 125 6.92 29.74 -9.99
C GLY A 125 8.22 29.61 -10.80
N ARG A 126 9.13 28.70 -10.44
CA ARG A 126 10.38 28.44 -11.18
C ARG A 126 10.22 27.41 -12.30
N ILE A 127 9.15 26.60 -12.25
CA ILE A 127 8.98 25.41 -13.11
C ILE A 127 7.73 25.50 -13.98
N GLY A 128 7.10 26.66 -14.05
CA GLY A 128 5.92 26.90 -14.90
C GLY A 128 4.65 26.19 -14.40
N LEU A 129 4.55 25.89 -13.10
CA LEU A 129 3.35 25.36 -12.48
C LEU A 129 2.64 26.44 -11.66
N SER A 130 1.31 26.35 -11.58
CA SER A 130 0.53 27.09 -10.58
C SER A 130 0.76 26.53 -9.18
N GLU A 131 0.91 27.36 -8.16
CA GLU A 131 0.93 26.92 -6.75
C GLU A 131 -0.37 26.19 -6.35
N SER A 132 -1.46 26.45 -7.07
CA SER A 132 -2.79 25.87 -6.86
C SER A 132 -3.08 24.64 -7.73
N PHE A 133 -2.06 23.96 -8.28
CA PHE A 133 -2.29 22.75 -9.06
C PHE A 133 -3.06 21.71 -8.21
N THR A 134 -4.04 21.06 -8.83
CA THR A 134 -4.75 19.93 -8.21
C THR A 134 -4.10 18.61 -8.61
N ILE A 135 -4.38 17.57 -7.84
CA ILE A 135 -3.88 16.22 -8.10
C ILE A 135 -5.05 15.31 -8.48
N HIS A 136 -4.96 14.65 -9.63
CA HIS A 136 -5.90 13.61 -10.02
C HIS A 136 -5.63 12.31 -9.28
N ASP A 137 -6.70 11.68 -8.81
CA ASP A 137 -6.63 10.29 -8.39
C ASP A 137 -6.58 9.36 -9.62
N ARG A 138 -6.46 8.05 -9.36
CA ARG A 138 -6.39 7.05 -10.44
C ARG A 138 -7.65 7.06 -11.30
N GLY A 139 -8.83 7.21 -10.70
CA GLY A 139 -10.08 7.22 -11.45
C GLY A 139 -10.20 8.45 -12.35
N ASP A 140 -9.85 9.63 -11.82
CA ASP A 140 -9.82 10.87 -12.61
C ASP A 140 -8.84 10.77 -13.79
N SER A 141 -7.65 10.22 -13.54
CA SER A 141 -6.62 9.98 -14.57
C SER A 141 -7.12 9.00 -15.65
N GLU A 142 -7.82 7.93 -15.25
CA GLU A 142 -8.45 6.99 -16.18
C GLU A 142 -9.55 7.68 -17.01
N ASP A 143 -10.37 8.53 -16.40
CA ASP A 143 -11.44 9.26 -17.09
C ASP A 143 -10.87 10.25 -18.12
N MET A 144 -9.84 11.03 -17.77
CA MET A 144 -9.12 11.89 -18.71
C MET A 144 -8.54 11.09 -19.88
N MET A 145 -7.84 9.99 -19.59
CA MET A 145 -7.31 9.07 -20.60
C MET A 145 -8.42 8.55 -21.52
N GLY A 146 -9.60 8.26 -20.96
CA GLY A 146 -10.77 7.81 -21.71
C GLY A 146 -11.33 8.85 -22.67
N ILE A 147 -11.41 10.11 -22.24
CA ILE A 147 -11.87 11.25 -23.06
C ILE A 147 -10.93 11.46 -24.25
N LEU A 148 -9.62 11.58 -23.99
CA LEU A 148 -8.62 11.79 -25.04
C LEU A 148 -8.56 10.62 -26.03
N ARG A 149 -8.71 9.38 -25.54
CA ARG A 149 -8.82 8.19 -26.38
C ARG A 149 -10.03 8.25 -27.31
N HIS A 150 -11.13 8.87 -26.89
CA HIS A 150 -12.30 9.07 -27.75
C HIS A 150 -12.07 10.19 -28.77
N GLU A 151 -11.57 11.35 -28.34
CA GLU A 151 -11.31 12.51 -29.19
C GLU A 151 -10.30 12.22 -30.31
N LEU A 152 -9.28 11.40 -30.04
CA LEU A 152 -8.31 10.97 -31.04
C LEU A 152 -8.81 9.87 -31.99
N GLY A 153 -10.07 9.44 -31.85
CA GLY A 153 -10.70 8.42 -32.70
C GLY A 153 -10.35 6.97 -32.35
N PHE A 154 -9.56 6.72 -31.30
CA PHE A 154 -9.15 5.36 -30.88
C PHE A 154 -10.27 4.54 -30.22
N SER A 155 -11.48 5.10 -30.14
CA SER A 155 -12.69 4.39 -29.70
C SER A 155 -13.50 3.75 -30.82
N ALA A 156 -13.24 4.14 -32.07
CA ALA A 156 -14.02 3.72 -33.24
C ALA A 156 -13.16 2.97 -34.28
N THR A 157 -12.08 2.34 -33.84
CA THR A 157 -11.17 1.56 -34.68
C THR A 157 -11.77 0.19 -35.03
N GLU A 158 -11.47 -0.33 -36.23
CA GLU A 158 -11.88 -1.70 -36.62
C GLU A 158 -11.26 -2.77 -35.72
N SER A 159 -10.01 -2.57 -35.30
CA SER A 159 -9.31 -3.44 -34.36
C SER A 159 -9.42 -2.92 -32.93
N ARG A 160 -9.41 -3.85 -31.96
CA ARG A 160 -9.57 -3.53 -30.53
C ARG A 160 -8.35 -2.77 -29.98
N PHE A 161 -8.52 -1.48 -29.73
CA PHE A 161 -7.56 -0.64 -28.99
C PHE A 161 -7.68 -0.84 -27.46
N PRO A 162 -6.59 -0.73 -26.66
CA PRO A 162 -6.64 -0.85 -25.20
C PRO A 162 -7.61 0.13 -24.53
N LEU A 163 -8.22 -0.31 -23.43
CA LEU A 163 -9.12 0.52 -22.62
C LEU A 163 -8.35 1.55 -21.79
N LYS A 164 -9.06 2.56 -21.28
CA LYS A 164 -8.50 3.68 -20.51
C LYS A 164 -7.59 3.26 -19.34
N GLY A 165 -8.00 2.27 -18.54
CA GLY A 165 -7.21 1.74 -17.43
C GLY A 165 -5.93 1.02 -17.88
N THR A 166 -5.98 0.32 -19.01
CA THR A 166 -4.80 -0.30 -19.61
C THR A 166 -3.83 0.76 -20.16
N CYS A 167 -4.35 1.77 -20.86
CA CYS A 167 -3.54 2.88 -21.37
C CYS A 167 -2.82 3.61 -20.24
N LEU A 168 -3.54 3.94 -19.16
CA LEU A 168 -2.93 4.58 -17.98
C LEU A 168 -1.90 3.68 -17.30
N SER A 169 -2.17 2.37 -17.20
CA SER A 169 -1.20 1.43 -16.60
C SER A 169 0.08 1.31 -17.43
N ILE A 170 -0.01 1.36 -18.76
CA ILE A 170 1.14 1.42 -19.67
C ILE A 170 1.91 2.73 -19.45
N TYR A 171 1.22 3.89 -19.48
CA TYR A 171 1.82 5.21 -19.24
C TYR A 171 2.58 5.25 -17.91
N SER A 172 1.92 4.84 -16.83
CA SER A 172 2.49 4.83 -15.48
C SER A 172 3.72 3.92 -15.40
N ARG A 173 3.68 2.74 -16.03
CA ARG A 173 4.85 1.84 -16.05
C ARG A 173 6.01 2.45 -16.82
N VAL A 174 5.79 3.12 -17.95
CA VAL A 174 6.83 3.84 -18.70
C VAL A 174 7.50 4.90 -17.82
N VAL A 175 6.71 5.76 -17.16
CA VAL A 175 7.23 6.84 -16.32
C VAL A 175 8.05 6.28 -15.14
N ASN A 176 7.47 5.35 -14.37
CA ASN A 176 8.09 4.86 -13.13
C ASN A 176 9.30 3.95 -13.37
N SER A 177 9.31 3.19 -14.47
CA SER A 177 10.47 2.36 -14.85
C SER A 177 11.55 3.13 -15.59
N GLN A 178 11.24 4.33 -16.11
CA GLN A 178 12.08 5.08 -17.05
C GLN A 178 12.52 4.25 -18.27
N ALA A 179 11.71 3.27 -18.67
CA ALA A 179 11.97 2.41 -19.82
C ALA A 179 11.24 2.92 -21.08
N PRO A 180 11.82 2.73 -22.28
CA PRO A 180 11.14 3.07 -23.53
C PRO A 180 9.80 2.34 -23.68
N LEU A 181 8.81 2.98 -24.31
CA LEU A 181 7.47 2.42 -24.49
C LEU A 181 7.48 1.02 -25.15
N GLY A 182 8.26 0.84 -26.23
CA GLY A 182 8.33 -0.45 -26.92
C GLY A 182 8.81 -1.60 -26.02
N GLU A 183 9.77 -1.34 -25.13
CA GLU A 183 10.24 -2.32 -24.15
C GLU A 183 9.15 -2.68 -23.15
N VAL A 184 8.47 -1.67 -22.59
CA VAL A 184 7.34 -1.85 -21.67
C VAL A 184 6.21 -2.65 -22.33
N LEU A 185 5.90 -2.36 -23.59
CA LEU A 185 4.89 -3.11 -24.34
C LEU A 185 5.31 -4.57 -24.51
N HIS A 186 6.54 -4.85 -24.94
CA HIS A 186 6.99 -6.23 -25.14
C HIS A 186 7.04 -7.06 -23.84
N GLN A 187 7.49 -6.46 -22.74
CA GLN A 187 7.66 -7.18 -21.48
C GLN A 187 6.34 -7.35 -20.71
N ALA A 188 5.49 -6.32 -20.70
CA ALA A 188 4.35 -6.24 -19.77
C ALA A 188 2.99 -6.24 -20.44
N PHE A 189 2.90 -5.72 -21.66
CA PHE A 189 1.64 -5.55 -22.39
C PHE A 189 1.77 -6.02 -23.85
N PRO A 190 2.24 -7.25 -24.12
CA PRO A 190 2.60 -7.68 -25.47
C PRO A 190 1.44 -7.62 -26.46
N TRP A 191 0.20 -7.81 -25.99
CA TRP A 191 -1.01 -7.67 -26.79
C TRP A 191 -1.30 -6.21 -27.24
N CYS A 192 -0.62 -5.23 -26.65
CA CYS A 192 -0.69 -3.81 -27.01
C CYS A 192 0.47 -3.35 -27.90
N ALA A 193 1.47 -4.20 -28.19
CA ALA A 193 2.68 -3.82 -28.93
C ALA A 193 2.39 -3.20 -30.31
N GLN A 194 1.39 -3.72 -31.02
CA GLN A 194 0.96 -3.19 -32.33
C GLN A 194 0.46 -1.72 -32.29
N TRP A 195 0.13 -1.20 -31.11
CA TRP A 195 -0.44 0.13 -30.92
C TRP A 195 0.57 1.18 -30.45
N GLU A 196 1.88 0.89 -30.52
CA GLU A 196 2.92 1.76 -29.96
C GLU A 196 2.79 3.23 -30.41
N ASP A 197 2.65 3.50 -31.71
CA ASP A 197 2.57 4.87 -32.22
C ASP A 197 1.26 5.58 -31.84
N ALA A 198 0.16 4.84 -31.79
CA ALA A 198 -1.12 5.38 -31.33
C ALA A 198 -1.08 5.71 -29.83
N LEU A 199 -0.41 4.87 -29.03
CA LEU A 199 -0.18 5.11 -27.61
C LEU A 199 0.74 6.32 -27.38
N LYS A 200 1.81 6.50 -28.18
CA LYS A 200 2.65 7.73 -28.13
C LYS A 200 1.82 8.98 -28.36
N ARG A 201 0.93 8.97 -29.35
CA ARG A 201 0.02 10.10 -29.64
C ARG A 201 -0.94 10.36 -28.47
N LEU A 202 -1.53 9.30 -27.92
CA LEU A 202 -2.42 9.41 -26.76
C LEU A 202 -1.70 9.97 -25.52
N PHE A 203 -0.50 9.47 -25.21
CA PHE A 203 0.27 9.92 -24.05
C PHE A 203 0.75 11.36 -24.20
N ARG A 204 1.10 11.80 -25.41
CA ARG A 204 1.38 13.21 -25.68
C ARG A 204 0.15 14.09 -25.37
N ALA A 205 -1.01 13.74 -25.92
CA ALA A 205 -2.25 14.47 -25.67
C ALA A 205 -2.62 14.46 -24.17
N TYR A 206 -2.32 13.37 -23.45
CA TYR A 206 -2.54 13.26 -22.01
C TYR A 206 -1.65 14.22 -21.21
N VAL A 207 -0.37 14.33 -21.55
CA VAL A 207 0.54 15.30 -20.93
C VAL A 207 0.11 16.74 -21.23
N GLU A 208 -0.19 17.05 -22.49
CA GLU A 208 -0.66 18.37 -22.92
C GLU A 208 -1.94 18.78 -22.17
N ALA A 209 -2.95 17.90 -22.12
CA ALA A 209 -4.20 18.16 -21.42
C ALA A 209 -4.02 18.40 -19.91
N LYS A 210 -3.10 17.66 -19.26
CA LYS A 210 -2.77 17.88 -17.84
C LYS A 210 -2.13 19.25 -17.61
N GLN A 211 -1.19 19.64 -18.48
CA GLN A 211 -0.49 20.92 -18.41
C GLN A 211 -1.46 22.10 -18.62
N ASP A 212 -2.32 22.02 -19.63
CA ASP A 212 -3.32 23.05 -19.94
C ASP A 212 -4.29 23.26 -18.76
N GLN A 213 -4.70 22.16 -18.11
CA GLN A 213 -5.62 22.19 -16.97
C GLN A 213 -4.93 22.48 -15.63
N GLN A 214 -3.60 22.62 -15.60
CA GLN A 214 -2.80 22.78 -14.38
C GLN A 214 -3.09 21.67 -13.35
N VAL A 215 -3.12 20.43 -13.83
CA VAL A 215 -3.35 19.24 -13.02
C VAL A 215 -2.18 18.28 -13.14
N LEU A 216 -1.79 17.69 -12.01
CA LEU A 216 -0.81 16.60 -11.95
C LEU A 216 -1.49 15.29 -11.55
N ASP A 217 -0.97 14.16 -11.98
CA ASP A 217 -1.28 12.84 -11.40
C ASP A 217 -0.14 12.37 -10.46
N TYR A 218 -0.26 11.16 -9.89
CA TYR A 218 0.79 10.63 -9.00
C TYR A 218 2.14 10.50 -9.69
N ASP A 219 2.16 10.09 -10.95
CA ASP A 219 3.40 9.85 -11.68
C ASP A 219 4.10 11.19 -11.96
N ASP A 220 3.32 12.24 -12.26
CA ASP A 220 3.85 13.59 -12.47
C ASP A 220 4.53 14.17 -11.23
N LEU A 221 4.04 13.87 -10.02
CA LEU A 221 4.69 14.37 -8.79
C LEU A 221 6.15 13.91 -8.68
N LEU A 222 6.43 12.70 -9.17
CA LEU A 222 7.79 12.16 -9.22
C LEU A 222 8.52 12.64 -10.47
N LEU A 223 7.85 12.66 -11.62
CA LEU A 223 8.45 13.05 -12.89
C LEU A 223 8.90 14.50 -12.86
N TYR A 224 8.04 15.45 -12.47
CA TYR A 224 8.42 16.84 -12.32
C TYR A 224 9.53 17.00 -11.27
N TRP A 225 9.53 16.22 -10.19
CA TRP A 225 10.64 16.25 -9.23
C TRP A 225 11.96 15.79 -9.85
N ALA A 226 11.97 14.71 -10.61
CA ALA A 226 13.17 14.27 -11.32
C ALA A 226 13.64 15.30 -12.36
N GLU A 227 12.72 15.86 -13.16
CA GLU A 227 13.04 16.87 -14.17
C GLU A 227 13.61 18.16 -13.55
N MET A 228 13.05 18.61 -12.41
CA MET A 228 13.60 19.72 -11.63
C MET A 228 15.08 19.48 -11.25
N LEU A 229 15.40 18.25 -10.85
CA LEU A 229 16.75 17.88 -10.46
C LEU A 229 17.70 17.67 -11.65
N GLY A 230 17.19 17.65 -12.88
CA GLY A 230 18.01 17.75 -14.09
C GLY A 230 18.63 19.14 -14.28
N HIS A 231 18.11 20.17 -13.61
CA HIS A 231 18.67 21.51 -13.61
C HIS A 231 19.62 21.73 -12.43
N GLU A 232 20.91 21.91 -12.72
CA GLU A 232 21.98 21.99 -11.70
C GLU A 232 21.70 22.99 -10.56
N ALA A 233 21.20 24.19 -10.89
CA ALA A 233 20.88 25.21 -9.88
C ALA A 233 19.73 24.80 -8.95
N ILE A 234 18.72 24.10 -9.47
CA ILE A 234 17.60 23.58 -8.66
C ILE A 234 18.08 22.37 -7.85
N ALA A 235 18.83 21.46 -8.46
CA ALA A 235 19.39 20.30 -7.79
C ALA A 235 20.30 20.68 -6.61
N SER A 236 21.17 21.68 -6.79
CA SER A 236 22.04 22.18 -5.72
C SER A 236 21.25 22.85 -4.59
N ASP A 237 20.20 23.63 -4.91
CA ASP A 237 19.33 24.24 -3.91
C ASP A 237 18.57 23.15 -3.13
N LEU A 238 17.83 22.27 -3.83
CA LEU A 238 17.03 21.23 -3.20
C LEU A 238 17.87 20.22 -2.42
N GLY A 239 18.97 19.73 -3.00
CA GLY A 239 19.91 18.83 -2.33
C GLY A 239 20.55 19.50 -1.11
N GLY A 240 20.84 20.79 -1.20
CA GLY A 240 21.40 21.62 -0.12
C GLY A 240 20.42 21.97 1.00
N ARG A 241 19.10 21.75 0.83
CA ARG A 241 18.11 21.92 1.92
C ARG A 241 18.18 20.82 2.96
N PHE A 242 18.71 19.64 2.60
CA PHE A 242 18.73 18.47 3.46
C PHE A 242 20.15 17.99 3.68
N ASP A 243 20.62 18.02 4.92
CA ASP A 243 21.92 17.44 5.28
C ASP A 243 21.84 15.91 5.26
N HIS A 244 20.71 15.39 5.76
CA HIS A 244 20.44 13.96 5.85
C HIS A 244 19.17 13.58 5.10
N ILE A 245 19.27 12.56 4.25
CA ILE A 245 18.12 11.92 3.60
C ILE A 245 18.11 10.46 4.04
N LEU A 246 17.03 10.04 4.71
CA LEU A 246 16.84 8.67 5.16
C LEU A 246 15.62 8.08 4.46
N VAL A 247 15.80 6.91 3.86
CA VAL A 247 14.76 6.22 3.09
C VAL A 247 14.49 4.86 3.73
N ASP A 248 13.25 4.64 4.15
CA ASP A 248 12.77 3.33 4.62
C ASP A 248 12.12 2.55 3.46
N GLU A 249 12.08 1.22 3.58
CA GLU A 249 11.54 0.30 2.57
C GLU A 249 12.13 0.50 1.16
N TYR A 250 13.44 0.77 1.06
CA TYR A 250 14.11 1.15 -0.18
C TYR A 250 13.98 0.12 -1.32
N GLN A 251 13.80 -1.15 -1.00
CA GLN A 251 13.57 -2.20 -2.02
C GLN A 251 12.26 -2.02 -2.80
N ASP A 252 11.30 -1.24 -2.28
CA ASP A 252 10.01 -0.98 -2.95
C ASP A 252 10.07 0.28 -3.83
N THR A 253 11.25 0.90 -3.97
CA THR A 253 11.41 2.06 -4.83
C THR A 253 11.49 1.66 -6.30
N ASN A 254 10.96 2.52 -7.17
CA ASN A 254 11.13 2.39 -8.62
C ASN A 254 12.38 3.14 -9.10
N ARG A 255 12.71 3.02 -10.39
CA ARG A 255 13.91 3.64 -10.96
C ARG A 255 13.87 5.16 -10.88
N LEU A 256 12.70 5.75 -11.12
CA LEU A 256 12.49 7.21 -11.04
C LEU A 256 12.76 7.77 -9.62
N GLN A 257 12.25 7.11 -8.59
CA GLN A 257 12.50 7.48 -7.18
C GLN A 257 13.98 7.36 -6.81
N SER A 258 14.66 6.32 -7.29
CA SER A 258 16.10 6.18 -7.09
C SER A 258 16.87 7.31 -7.78
N ALA A 259 16.50 7.65 -9.03
CA ALA A 259 17.10 8.76 -9.77
C ALA A 259 16.97 10.11 -9.03
N ILE A 260 15.81 10.37 -8.41
CA ILE A 260 15.59 11.56 -7.57
C ILE A 260 16.60 11.60 -6.41
N LEU A 261 16.78 10.49 -5.69
CA LEU A 261 17.70 10.43 -4.55
C LEU A 261 19.16 10.64 -4.98
N LEU A 262 19.57 10.00 -6.07
CA LEU A 262 20.92 10.13 -6.60
C LEU A 262 21.20 11.55 -7.10
N ALA A 263 20.21 12.22 -7.70
CA ALA A 263 20.35 13.61 -8.12
C ALA A 263 20.36 14.59 -6.92
N MET A 264 19.62 14.30 -5.85
CA MET A 264 19.65 15.09 -4.62
C MET A 264 20.97 14.94 -3.85
N LYS A 265 21.59 13.75 -3.90
CA LYS A 265 22.82 13.40 -3.18
C LYS A 265 23.81 12.67 -4.10
N PRO A 266 24.41 13.35 -5.09
CA PRO A 266 25.28 12.71 -6.09
C PRO A 266 26.53 12.05 -5.50
N THR A 267 27.02 12.57 -4.36
CA THR A 267 28.16 11.98 -3.64
C THR A 267 27.75 10.87 -2.65
N GLY A 268 26.44 10.68 -2.42
CA GLY A 268 25.89 9.81 -1.38
C GLY A 268 26.05 10.35 0.05
N GLN A 269 26.68 11.51 0.24
CA GLN A 269 26.91 12.07 1.57
C GLN A 269 25.58 12.39 2.27
N GLY A 270 25.40 11.82 3.46
CA GLY A 270 24.18 11.99 4.25
C GLY A 270 22.97 11.19 3.73
N LEU A 271 23.14 10.37 2.69
CA LEU A 271 22.10 9.45 2.19
C LEU A 271 22.18 8.11 2.92
N VAL A 272 21.08 7.72 3.55
CA VAL A 272 20.92 6.42 4.19
C VAL A 272 19.68 5.74 3.65
N VAL A 273 19.84 4.52 3.16
CA VAL A 273 18.73 3.70 2.70
C VAL A 273 18.62 2.44 3.56
N VAL A 274 17.40 2.08 3.91
CA VAL A 274 17.08 0.93 4.76
C VAL A 274 16.07 0.07 4.02
N GLY A 275 16.31 -1.24 3.98
CA GLY A 275 15.40 -2.13 3.27
C GLY A 275 15.73 -3.59 3.41
N ASP A 276 14.98 -4.39 2.66
CA ASP A 276 15.05 -5.85 2.65
C ASP A 276 14.66 -6.39 1.29
N ASP A 277 15.65 -6.82 0.52
CA ASP A 277 15.47 -7.47 -0.77
C ASP A 277 14.46 -8.64 -0.74
N ALA A 278 14.36 -9.38 0.37
CA ALA A 278 13.39 -10.46 0.54
C ALA A 278 11.94 -9.98 0.69
N GLN A 279 11.71 -8.67 0.88
CA GLN A 279 10.39 -8.06 1.01
C GLN A 279 10.02 -7.18 -0.19
N ALA A 280 10.77 -7.21 -1.30
CA ALA A 280 10.44 -6.51 -2.53
C ALA A 280 9.24 -7.19 -3.23
N ILE A 281 8.05 -6.62 -3.07
CA ILE A 281 6.75 -7.20 -3.52
C ILE A 281 5.84 -6.19 -4.26
N TYR A 282 6.42 -5.13 -4.83
CA TYR A 282 5.67 -4.08 -5.52
C TYR A 282 6.11 -3.89 -6.98
N SER A 283 6.58 -4.93 -7.66
CA SER A 283 7.07 -4.79 -9.06
C SER A 283 5.95 -4.38 -10.03
N PHE A 284 4.69 -4.71 -9.69
CA PHE A 284 3.51 -4.25 -10.43
C PHE A 284 3.34 -2.72 -10.41
N ARG A 285 4.04 -2.01 -9.52
CA ARG A 285 4.19 -0.53 -9.48
C ARG A 285 5.53 -0.06 -10.06
N ALA A 286 6.19 -0.91 -10.85
CA ALA A 286 7.54 -0.72 -11.39
C ALA A 286 8.65 -0.58 -10.31
N ALA A 287 8.40 -1.02 -9.07
CA ALA A 287 9.47 -1.16 -8.09
C ALA A 287 10.50 -2.17 -8.57
N THR A 288 11.78 -1.92 -8.30
CA THR A 288 12.86 -2.82 -8.71
C THR A 288 13.78 -3.15 -7.55
N VAL A 289 13.95 -4.45 -7.30
CA VAL A 289 14.90 -4.95 -6.29
C VAL A 289 16.35 -4.56 -6.62
N ARG A 290 16.64 -4.25 -7.89
CA ARG A 290 17.96 -3.76 -8.32
C ARG A 290 18.39 -2.49 -7.60
N ASN A 291 17.45 -1.60 -7.25
CA ASN A 291 17.78 -0.38 -6.51
C ASN A 291 18.54 -0.70 -5.22
N ILE A 292 18.06 -1.65 -4.41
CA ILE A 292 18.72 -2.02 -3.16
C ILE A 292 19.97 -2.90 -3.37
N LEU A 293 19.95 -3.77 -4.39
CA LEU A 293 21.09 -4.66 -4.68
C LEU A 293 22.30 -3.88 -5.22
N ASP A 294 22.06 -2.87 -6.07
CA ASP A 294 23.11 -2.13 -6.76
C ASP A 294 23.58 -0.88 -6.01
N PHE A 295 22.82 -0.42 -5.00
CA PHE A 295 23.11 0.79 -4.23
C PHE A 295 24.58 0.93 -3.78
N PRO A 296 25.27 -0.10 -3.26
CA PRO A 296 26.65 0.06 -2.80
C PRO A 296 27.63 0.49 -3.89
N ALA A 297 27.33 0.19 -5.15
CA ALA A 297 28.18 0.48 -6.30
C ALA A 297 27.77 1.76 -7.08
N GLN A 298 26.74 2.50 -6.62
CA GLN A 298 26.21 3.66 -7.33
C GLN A 298 27.01 4.96 -7.10
N PHE A 299 27.99 4.95 -6.19
CA PHE A 299 28.75 6.14 -5.79
C PHE A 299 30.25 5.95 -6.00
N ALA A 300 30.98 7.05 -6.17
CA ALA A 300 32.44 7.04 -6.33
C ALA A 300 33.15 6.39 -5.14
N ARG A 301 32.68 6.66 -3.91
CA ARG A 301 33.01 5.89 -2.72
C ARG A 301 31.90 4.86 -2.50
N PRO A 302 32.19 3.55 -2.48
CA PRO A 302 31.18 2.54 -2.22
C PRO A 302 30.44 2.79 -0.91
N ALA A 303 29.14 2.47 -0.89
CA ALA A 303 28.35 2.61 0.33
C ALA A 303 28.78 1.59 1.39
N ASP A 304 28.77 2.02 2.65
CA ASP A 304 28.93 1.10 3.77
C ASP A 304 27.66 0.25 3.89
N VAL A 305 27.81 -1.05 4.16
CA VAL A 305 26.70 -2.00 4.25
C VAL A 305 26.65 -2.59 5.65
N ILE A 306 25.54 -2.38 6.35
CA ILE A 306 25.29 -2.93 7.68
C ILE A 306 24.11 -3.90 7.61
N THR A 307 24.31 -5.13 8.08
CA THR A 307 23.26 -6.15 8.08
C THR A 307 22.62 -6.30 9.46
N LEU A 308 21.29 -6.24 9.53
CA LEU A 308 20.48 -6.52 10.74
C LEU A 308 19.79 -7.88 10.58
N ASP A 309 20.36 -8.91 11.20
CA ASP A 309 19.94 -10.32 11.08
C ASP A 309 19.17 -10.87 12.31
N ARG A 310 19.34 -10.26 13.48
CA ARG A 310 18.57 -10.61 14.69
C ARG A 310 17.12 -10.15 14.57
N ASN A 311 16.19 -11.10 14.62
CA ASN A 311 14.75 -10.90 14.59
C ASN A 311 14.18 -10.84 16.03
N TYR A 312 13.31 -9.87 16.29
CA TYR A 312 12.67 -9.66 17.60
C TYR A 312 11.18 -10.05 17.61
N ARG A 313 10.64 -10.53 16.48
CA ARG A 313 9.21 -10.74 16.23
C ARG A 313 8.80 -12.20 16.36
N SER A 314 9.40 -13.05 15.53
CA SER A 314 8.97 -14.42 15.26
C SER A 314 9.78 -15.40 16.09
N THR A 315 9.24 -16.60 16.29
CA THR A 315 9.94 -17.73 16.90
C THR A 315 10.93 -18.38 15.94
N GLN A 316 11.94 -19.06 16.47
CA GLN A 316 12.99 -19.68 15.64
C GLN A 316 12.44 -20.67 14.59
N PRO A 317 11.48 -21.57 14.88
CA PRO A 317 10.94 -22.47 13.85
C PRO A 317 10.25 -21.76 12.67
N ILE A 318 9.57 -20.64 12.92
CA ILE A 318 8.98 -19.82 11.85
C ILE A 318 10.08 -19.19 10.99
N LEU A 319 11.14 -18.70 11.63
CA LEU A 319 12.28 -18.12 10.91
C LEU A 319 13.03 -19.17 10.10
N ASP A 320 13.27 -20.37 10.64
CA ASP A 320 13.92 -21.46 9.92
C ASP A 320 13.17 -21.82 8.64
N ALA A 321 11.84 -22.00 8.74
CA ALA A 321 10.98 -22.24 7.59
C ALA A 321 11.01 -21.07 6.59
N SER A 322 10.92 -19.83 7.06
CA SER A 322 10.92 -18.63 6.21
C SER A 322 12.27 -18.42 5.51
N ASN A 323 13.39 -18.58 6.22
CA ASN A 323 14.76 -18.51 5.71
C ASN A 323 15.00 -19.59 4.65
N ALA A 324 14.45 -20.80 4.84
CA ALA A 324 14.57 -21.87 3.85
C ALA A 324 13.76 -21.58 2.58
N VAL A 325 12.54 -21.04 2.70
CA VAL A 325 11.71 -20.66 1.54
C VAL A 325 12.40 -19.56 0.71
N ILE A 326 12.87 -18.48 1.35
CA ILE A 326 13.56 -17.39 0.64
C ILE A 326 14.99 -17.78 0.20
N GLY A 327 15.60 -18.77 0.86
CA GLY A 327 16.91 -19.29 0.52
C GLY A 327 16.99 -19.92 -0.87
N LEU A 328 15.84 -20.29 -1.44
CA LEU A 328 15.71 -20.79 -2.81
C LEU A 328 15.66 -19.68 -3.88
N ALA A 329 15.69 -18.41 -3.48
CA ALA A 329 15.73 -17.28 -4.43
C ALA A 329 17.10 -17.17 -5.10
N ARG A 330 17.11 -16.83 -6.40
CA ARG A 330 18.33 -16.78 -7.23
C ARG A 330 19.27 -15.62 -6.85
N GLU A 331 18.71 -14.43 -6.67
CA GLU A 331 19.43 -13.21 -6.33
C GLU A 331 18.93 -12.67 -5.00
N ARG A 332 19.83 -12.54 -4.01
CA ARG A 332 19.52 -12.00 -2.69
C ARG A 332 20.78 -11.54 -1.95
N TYR A 333 20.61 -10.67 -0.97
CA TYR A 333 21.60 -10.54 0.09
C TYR A 333 21.53 -11.78 1.00
N ALA A 334 22.64 -12.49 1.11
CA ALA A 334 22.73 -13.64 2.00
C ALA A 334 22.68 -13.18 3.46
N LYS A 335 21.49 -13.26 4.05
CA LYS A 335 21.26 -13.10 5.48
C LYS A 335 20.46 -14.28 6.00
N ASN A 336 20.76 -14.69 7.23
CA ASN A 336 20.04 -15.75 7.93
C ASN A 336 19.47 -15.18 9.21
N LEU A 337 18.14 -15.09 9.30
CA LEU A 337 17.49 -14.47 10.45
C LEU A 337 17.48 -15.43 11.64
N TRP A 338 17.83 -14.92 12.82
CA TRP A 338 17.84 -15.69 14.07
C TRP A 338 17.16 -14.91 15.19
N THR A 339 16.67 -15.60 16.22
CA THR A 339 15.94 -15.00 17.35
C THR A 339 16.26 -15.71 18.66
N ASP A 340 16.17 -14.98 19.78
CA ASP A 340 16.21 -15.58 21.12
C ASP A 340 14.85 -16.18 21.53
N ARG A 341 13.81 -15.99 20.71
CA ARG A 341 12.46 -16.54 20.95
C ARG A 341 12.41 -18.01 20.57
N ALA A 342 12.72 -18.87 21.53
CA ALA A 342 12.58 -20.32 21.37
C ALA A 342 11.10 -20.74 21.33
N SER A 343 10.80 -21.74 20.50
CA SER A 343 9.54 -22.48 20.50
C SER A 343 9.80 -23.91 20.02
N ALA A 344 9.02 -24.88 20.50
CA ALA A 344 9.00 -26.24 19.97
C ALA A 344 8.04 -26.39 18.79
N ASP A 345 7.08 -25.47 18.66
CA ASP A 345 6.00 -25.55 17.68
C ASP A 345 6.49 -25.10 16.31
N LYS A 346 6.37 -26.00 15.33
CA LYS A 346 6.67 -25.72 13.92
C LYS A 346 5.48 -25.02 13.25
N PRO A 347 5.72 -24.20 12.21
CA PRO A 347 4.63 -23.75 11.35
C PRO A 347 3.89 -24.95 10.73
N GLN A 348 2.57 -24.82 10.55
CA GLN A 348 1.73 -25.93 10.12
C GLN A 348 1.38 -25.82 8.63
N LEU A 349 1.47 -26.94 7.91
CA LEU A 349 0.90 -27.13 6.57
C LEU A 349 -0.43 -27.87 6.72
N VAL A 350 -1.54 -27.15 6.54
CA VAL A 350 -2.89 -27.69 6.79
C VAL A 350 -3.55 -28.05 5.47
N SER A 351 -3.70 -29.35 5.21
CA SER A 351 -4.45 -29.87 4.08
C SER A 351 -5.94 -29.91 4.39
N VAL A 352 -6.75 -29.27 3.54
CA VAL A 352 -8.22 -29.26 3.65
C VAL A 352 -8.85 -29.70 2.33
N SER A 353 -10.10 -30.18 2.38
CA SER A 353 -10.79 -30.72 1.20
C SER A 353 -10.98 -29.69 0.09
N ASP A 354 -11.38 -28.47 0.46
CA ASP A 354 -11.80 -27.41 -0.46
C ASP A 354 -11.80 -26.02 0.23
N GLU A 355 -12.16 -24.97 -0.50
CA GLU A 355 -12.23 -23.59 0.00
C GLU A 355 -13.23 -23.42 1.17
N ALA A 356 -14.33 -24.18 1.16
CA ALA A 356 -15.27 -24.17 2.28
C ALA A 356 -14.67 -24.84 3.53
N GLY A 357 -13.91 -25.91 3.36
CA GLY A 357 -13.13 -26.56 4.40
C GLY A 357 -12.06 -25.64 4.98
N GLN A 358 -11.38 -24.86 4.14
CA GLN A 358 -10.46 -23.81 4.57
C GLN A 358 -11.17 -22.78 5.47
N ALA A 359 -12.32 -22.26 5.04
CA ALA A 359 -13.06 -21.27 5.83
C ALA A 359 -13.49 -21.82 7.20
N ARG A 360 -14.03 -23.05 7.24
CA ARG A 360 -14.39 -23.73 8.50
C ARG A 360 -13.18 -23.93 9.40
N TRP A 361 -12.08 -24.45 8.86
CA TRP A 361 -10.84 -24.66 9.62
C TRP A 361 -10.33 -23.37 10.24
N VAL A 362 -10.24 -22.30 9.46
CA VAL A 362 -9.79 -20.99 9.94
C VAL A 362 -10.70 -20.50 11.08
N ALA A 363 -12.02 -20.55 10.90
CA ALA A 363 -12.96 -20.14 11.95
C ALA A 363 -12.85 -21.01 13.23
N ASP A 364 -12.66 -22.33 13.09
CA ASP A 364 -12.44 -23.24 14.23
C ASP A 364 -11.15 -22.87 14.98
N GLN A 365 -10.06 -22.60 14.26
CA GLN A 365 -8.78 -22.24 14.85
C GLN A 365 -8.80 -20.86 15.52
N VAL A 366 -9.50 -19.89 14.94
CA VAL A 366 -9.64 -18.55 15.51
C VAL A 366 -10.34 -18.61 16.86
N LEU A 367 -11.43 -19.38 16.95
CA LEU A 367 -12.15 -19.61 18.19
C LEU A 367 -11.30 -20.39 19.20
N ALA A 368 -10.59 -21.44 18.77
CA ALA A 368 -9.71 -22.21 19.65
C ALA A 368 -8.59 -21.33 20.25
N GLN A 369 -7.98 -20.46 19.45
CA GLN A 369 -6.96 -19.50 19.92
C GLN A 369 -7.57 -18.43 20.85
N ARG A 370 -8.79 -17.99 20.59
CA ARG A 370 -9.54 -17.08 21.48
C ARG A 370 -9.80 -17.71 22.85
N GLU A 371 -10.24 -18.97 22.89
CA GLU A 371 -10.41 -19.72 24.14
C GLU A 371 -9.08 -19.95 24.88
N ALA A 372 -7.97 -20.04 24.14
CA ALA A 372 -6.62 -20.06 24.71
C ALA A 372 -6.09 -18.67 25.14
N GLY A 373 -6.91 -17.62 25.09
CA GLY A 373 -6.59 -16.27 25.56
C GLY A 373 -5.98 -15.33 24.51
N THR A 374 -5.95 -15.70 23.23
CA THR A 374 -5.45 -14.84 22.14
C THR A 374 -6.58 -13.95 21.61
N THR A 375 -6.46 -12.63 21.77
CA THR A 375 -7.51 -11.68 21.33
C THR A 375 -7.71 -11.72 19.81
N LEU A 376 -8.93 -11.44 19.33
CA LEU A 376 -9.24 -11.44 17.89
C LEU A 376 -8.33 -10.49 17.10
N LYS A 377 -8.03 -9.29 17.63
CA LYS A 377 -7.12 -8.31 16.99
C LYS A 377 -5.68 -8.81 16.83
N SER A 378 -5.26 -9.81 17.62
CA SER A 378 -3.93 -10.41 17.53
C SER A 378 -3.88 -11.62 16.58
N GLN A 379 -4.96 -11.86 15.84
CA GLN A 379 -5.09 -12.91 14.84
C GLN A 379 -5.38 -12.29 13.46
N ALA A 380 -4.81 -12.85 12.40
CA ALA A 380 -5.05 -12.37 11.04
C ALA A 380 -5.12 -13.49 10.00
N VAL A 381 -5.98 -13.26 9.00
CA VAL A 381 -6.08 -14.06 7.78
C VAL A 381 -5.47 -13.28 6.63
N LEU A 382 -4.47 -13.88 5.98
CA LEU A 382 -3.75 -13.30 4.86
C LEU A 382 -4.06 -14.04 3.57
N PHE A 383 -4.28 -13.29 2.49
CA PHE A 383 -4.62 -13.85 1.18
C PHE A 383 -3.94 -13.10 0.03
N ARG A 384 -3.75 -13.79 -1.09
CA ARG A 384 -3.10 -13.22 -2.28
C ARG A 384 -3.99 -12.22 -3.03
N ALA A 385 -5.29 -12.49 -3.16
CA ALA A 385 -6.25 -11.65 -3.88
C ALA A 385 -7.50 -11.44 -3.05
N SER A 386 -8.13 -10.26 -3.14
CA SER A 386 -9.26 -9.85 -2.28
C SER A 386 -10.51 -10.74 -2.41
N GLY A 387 -10.63 -11.51 -3.50
CA GLY A 387 -11.68 -12.51 -3.68
C GLY A 387 -11.47 -13.79 -2.87
N HIS A 388 -10.24 -14.13 -2.50
CA HIS A 388 -9.92 -15.38 -1.77
C HIS A 388 -10.48 -15.37 -0.33
N SER A 389 -10.83 -14.20 0.22
CA SER A 389 -11.39 -14.09 1.56
C SER A 389 -12.90 -14.32 1.62
N ALA A 390 -13.60 -14.34 0.49
CA ALA A 390 -15.07 -14.32 0.46
C ALA A 390 -15.72 -15.47 1.27
N ALA A 391 -15.20 -16.70 1.14
CA ALA A 391 -15.70 -17.84 1.90
C ALA A 391 -15.43 -17.72 3.41
N VAL A 392 -14.29 -17.12 3.79
CA VAL A 392 -13.94 -16.86 5.20
C VAL A 392 -14.86 -15.78 5.77
N GLU A 393 -15.10 -14.69 5.04
CA GLU A 393 -16.01 -13.60 5.44
C GLU A 393 -17.40 -14.16 5.77
N LEU A 394 -17.98 -14.96 4.87
CA LEU A 394 -19.28 -15.60 5.08
C LEU A 394 -19.29 -16.50 6.32
N GLU A 395 -18.24 -17.29 6.54
CA GLU A 395 -18.15 -18.21 7.66
C GLU A 395 -17.95 -17.47 9.00
N LEU A 396 -17.17 -16.38 9.03
CA LEU A 396 -17.00 -15.54 10.21
C LEU A 396 -18.31 -14.83 10.58
N THR A 397 -19.02 -14.25 9.60
CA THR A 397 -20.35 -13.65 9.80
C THR A 397 -21.34 -14.69 10.32
N ARG A 398 -21.38 -15.88 9.71
CA ARG A 398 -22.27 -16.98 10.13
C ARG A 398 -22.07 -17.40 11.58
N ARG A 399 -20.83 -17.28 12.09
CA ARG A 399 -20.45 -17.63 13.46
C ARG A 399 -20.39 -16.43 14.41
N ASN A 400 -20.81 -15.26 13.95
CA ASN A 400 -20.78 -14.02 14.73
C ASN A 400 -19.37 -13.68 15.26
N ILE A 401 -18.34 -13.89 14.44
CA ILE A 401 -16.95 -13.49 14.75
C ILE A 401 -16.70 -12.12 14.10
N PRO A 402 -16.51 -11.03 14.87
CA PRO A 402 -16.30 -9.71 14.31
C PRO A 402 -14.99 -9.65 13.51
N PHE A 403 -15.01 -9.01 12.33
CA PHE A 403 -13.81 -8.83 11.52
C PHE A 403 -13.76 -7.50 10.77
N VAL A 404 -12.56 -7.09 10.37
CA VAL A 404 -12.31 -5.95 9.49
C VAL A 404 -11.46 -6.39 8.31
N LYS A 405 -11.89 -6.03 7.10
CA LYS A 405 -11.18 -6.32 5.86
C LYS A 405 -10.37 -5.12 5.39
N PHE A 406 -9.07 -5.30 5.20
CA PHE A 406 -8.17 -4.34 4.57
C PHE A 406 -7.90 -4.75 3.12
N GLY A 407 -7.98 -3.79 2.19
CA GLY A 407 -7.77 -4.02 0.75
C GLY A 407 -9.03 -4.33 -0.07
N GLY A 408 -10.21 -3.82 0.35
CA GLY A 408 -11.50 -3.86 -0.37
C GLY A 408 -11.81 -2.55 -1.14
N LEU A 409 -12.98 -2.49 -1.81
CA LEU A 409 -13.47 -1.33 -2.59
C LEU A 409 -13.28 -0.02 -1.82
N ARG A 410 -12.75 1.02 -2.47
CA ARG A 410 -12.15 2.17 -1.79
C ARG A 410 -13.21 3.22 -1.44
N PHE A 411 -13.19 3.72 -0.21
CA PHE A 411 -14.04 4.83 0.27
C PHE A 411 -14.06 6.04 -0.68
N LEU A 412 -12.92 6.39 -1.29
CA LEU A 412 -12.83 7.49 -2.26
C LEU A 412 -13.39 7.18 -3.66
N GLU A 413 -13.65 5.92 -3.97
CA GLU A 413 -14.26 5.53 -5.24
C GLU A 413 -15.78 5.66 -5.22
N ALA A 414 -16.38 5.81 -4.03
CA ALA A 414 -17.81 6.01 -3.89
C ALA A 414 -18.26 7.31 -4.60
N SER A 415 -19.28 7.19 -5.46
CA SER A 415 -19.73 8.29 -6.32
C SER A 415 -20.02 9.57 -5.54
N HIS A 416 -20.67 9.46 -4.39
CA HIS A 416 -21.05 10.61 -3.57
C HIS A 416 -19.87 11.30 -2.88
N ILE A 417 -18.79 10.57 -2.56
CA ILE A 417 -17.54 11.15 -2.08
C ILE A 417 -16.85 11.90 -3.22
N LYS A 418 -16.76 11.30 -4.41
CA LYS A 418 -16.18 11.94 -5.60
C LYS A 418 -16.92 13.21 -6.01
N ASP A 419 -18.25 13.22 -5.91
CA ASP A 419 -19.09 14.38 -6.23
C ASP A 419 -18.73 15.58 -5.36
N LEU A 420 -18.62 15.38 -4.04
CA LEU A 420 -18.23 16.43 -3.11
C LEU A 420 -16.78 16.88 -3.31
N LEU A 421 -15.85 15.93 -3.48
CA LEU A 421 -14.43 16.24 -3.71
C LEU A 421 -14.21 16.99 -5.02
N ALA A 422 -15.01 16.71 -6.07
CA ALA A 422 -14.94 17.44 -7.33
C ALA A 422 -15.30 18.92 -7.17
N LEU A 423 -16.31 19.27 -6.34
CA LEU A 423 -16.61 20.68 -6.04
C LEU A 423 -15.42 21.38 -5.38
N LEU A 424 -14.81 20.74 -4.38
CA LEU A 424 -13.65 21.29 -3.68
C LEU A 424 -12.43 21.43 -4.59
N ARG A 425 -12.14 20.41 -5.43
CA ARG A 425 -11.06 20.43 -6.43
C ARG A 425 -11.27 21.55 -7.44
N TRP A 426 -12.51 21.75 -7.92
CA TRP A 426 -12.81 22.79 -8.90
C TRP A 426 -12.78 24.22 -8.33
N ALA A 427 -13.10 24.38 -7.05
CA ALA A 427 -12.92 25.66 -6.36
C ALA A 427 -11.44 25.98 -6.09
N GLU A 428 -10.62 24.96 -5.82
CA GLU A 428 -9.16 25.10 -5.67
C GLU A 428 -8.47 25.39 -7.00
N ASN A 429 -8.84 24.67 -8.06
CA ASN A 429 -8.35 24.86 -9.42
C ASN A 429 -9.53 25.08 -10.40
N PRO A 430 -9.86 26.34 -10.72
CA PRO A 430 -10.92 26.68 -11.68
C PRO A 430 -10.69 26.12 -13.10
N ARG A 431 -9.44 25.80 -13.47
CA ARG A 431 -9.08 25.17 -14.75
C ARG A 431 -9.21 23.65 -14.74
N GLY A 432 -9.57 23.06 -13.60
CA GLY A 432 -9.81 21.62 -13.45
C GLY A 432 -11.06 21.17 -14.19
N ARG A 433 -10.94 20.91 -15.49
CA ARG A 433 -12.07 20.61 -16.39
C ARG A 433 -12.86 19.38 -15.96
N LEU A 434 -12.19 18.28 -15.57
CA LEU A 434 -12.87 17.06 -15.12
C LEU A 434 -13.75 17.30 -13.88
N ALA A 435 -13.21 18.01 -12.89
CA ALA A 435 -13.93 18.32 -11.67
C ALA A 435 -15.16 19.19 -11.95
N GLY A 436 -14.99 20.25 -12.76
CA GLY A 436 -16.10 21.10 -13.18
C GLY A 436 -17.15 20.37 -14.02
N PHE A 437 -16.72 19.46 -14.91
CA PHE A 437 -17.62 18.65 -15.74
C PHE A 437 -18.49 17.72 -14.90
N ARG A 438 -17.89 17.11 -13.86
CA ARG A 438 -18.62 16.27 -12.90
C ARG A 438 -19.63 17.11 -12.13
N VAL A 439 -19.21 18.22 -11.54
CA VAL A 439 -20.05 19.10 -10.72
C VAL A 439 -21.24 19.67 -11.52
N ALA A 440 -21.00 20.11 -12.75
CA ALA A 440 -22.04 20.66 -13.61
C ALA A 440 -23.15 19.64 -13.89
N GLN A 441 -22.80 18.36 -14.11
CA GLN A 441 -23.76 17.28 -14.38
C GLN A 441 -24.54 16.84 -13.14
N LEU A 442 -24.14 17.26 -11.93
CA LEU A 442 -24.96 17.08 -10.74
C LEU A 442 -26.20 17.97 -10.76
N LEU A 443 -26.33 18.92 -11.70
CA LEU A 443 -27.50 19.79 -11.77
C LEU A 443 -28.61 19.20 -12.65
N PRO A 444 -29.89 19.35 -12.24
CA PRO A 444 -31.02 18.82 -12.98
C PRO A 444 -31.11 19.42 -14.39
N GLY A 445 -31.14 18.58 -15.41
CA GLY A 445 -31.22 19.02 -16.81
C GLY A 445 -29.93 19.54 -17.42
N VAL A 446 -28.78 19.40 -16.73
CA VAL A 446 -27.45 19.66 -17.29
C VAL A 446 -26.83 18.35 -17.75
N GLY A 447 -26.88 18.09 -19.05
CA GLY A 447 -26.20 16.96 -19.67
C GLY A 447 -24.77 17.27 -20.12
N PRO A 448 -24.05 16.27 -20.67
CA PRO A 448 -22.67 16.40 -21.13
C PRO A 448 -22.39 17.60 -22.05
N ALA A 449 -23.27 17.87 -23.02
CA ALA A 449 -23.09 18.98 -23.95
C ALA A 449 -23.15 20.36 -23.27
N THR A 450 -24.08 20.54 -22.33
CA THR A 450 -24.22 21.80 -21.59
C THR A 450 -23.04 22.00 -20.64
N ALA A 451 -22.59 20.92 -19.98
CA ALA A 451 -21.41 20.95 -19.12
C ALA A 451 -20.12 21.24 -19.90
N ALA A 452 -19.93 20.65 -21.09
CA ALA A 452 -18.79 20.95 -21.94
C ALA A 452 -18.77 22.42 -22.38
N ARG A 453 -19.90 22.96 -22.84
CA ARG A 453 -20.02 24.38 -23.23
C ARG A 453 -19.67 25.33 -22.09
N LEU A 454 -20.13 25.05 -20.87
CA LEU A 454 -19.77 25.84 -19.69
C LEU A 454 -18.26 25.91 -19.52
N LEU A 455 -17.59 24.76 -19.59
CA LEU A 455 -16.16 24.68 -19.35
C LEU A 455 -15.38 25.32 -20.48
N ASP A 456 -15.83 25.20 -21.72
CA ASP A 456 -15.26 25.92 -22.86
C ASP A 456 -15.34 27.44 -22.65
N ASP A 457 -16.50 27.95 -22.21
CA ASP A 457 -16.68 29.37 -21.89
C ASP A 457 -15.75 29.82 -20.74
N MET A 458 -15.53 28.95 -19.74
CA MET A 458 -14.63 29.22 -18.61
C MET A 458 -13.15 29.17 -19.00
N ASP A 459 -12.74 28.23 -19.86
CA ASP A 459 -11.37 28.06 -20.32
C ASP A 459 -10.92 29.26 -21.18
N GLN A 460 -11.83 29.87 -21.94
CA GLN A 460 -11.57 31.06 -22.76
C GLN A 460 -11.65 32.37 -21.97
N ALA A 461 -12.22 32.37 -20.77
CA ALA A 461 -12.39 33.58 -19.97
C ALA A 461 -11.11 33.96 -19.22
N GLN A 462 -10.83 35.26 -19.13
CA GLN A 462 -9.76 35.77 -18.26
C GLN A 462 -10.02 35.44 -16.78
N ASP A 463 -11.29 35.51 -16.36
CA ASP A 463 -11.75 35.07 -15.06
C ASP A 463 -12.81 33.96 -15.21
N PRO A 464 -12.44 32.69 -15.00
CA PRO A 464 -13.37 31.56 -15.04
C PRO A 464 -14.57 31.73 -14.10
N ARG A 465 -14.41 32.45 -12.97
CA ARG A 465 -15.48 32.65 -11.98
C ARG A 465 -16.58 33.57 -12.53
N ALA A 466 -16.17 34.60 -13.26
CA ALA A 466 -17.09 35.48 -13.95
C ALA A 466 -17.88 34.74 -15.04
N ALA A 467 -17.21 33.86 -15.80
CA ALA A 467 -17.86 33.02 -16.81
C ALA A 467 -18.91 32.07 -16.20
N LEU A 468 -18.58 31.39 -15.09
CA LEU A 468 -19.54 30.55 -14.36
C LEU A 468 -20.79 31.33 -13.92
N ALA A 469 -20.59 32.55 -13.39
CA ALA A 469 -21.68 33.41 -12.94
C ALA A 469 -22.55 33.94 -14.09
N ALA A 470 -21.97 34.16 -15.27
CA ALA A 470 -22.66 34.67 -16.46
C ALA A 470 -23.38 33.57 -17.27
N PHE A 471 -23.01 32.31 -17.08
CA PHE A 471 -23.57 31.20 -17.83
C PHE A 471 -25.06 31.03 -17.58
N LYS A 472 -25.83 30.80 -18.66
CA LYS A 472 -27.28 30.64 -18.62
C LYS A 472 -27.66 29.16 -18.78
N PRO A 473 -28.05 28.45 -17.70
CA PRO A 473 -28.49 27.07 -17.78
C PRO A 473 -29.89 26.97 -18.40
N GLY A 474 -30.28 25.74 -18.77
CA GLY A 474 -31.67 25.43 -19.13
C GLY A 474 -32.64 25.68 -17.98
N ALA A 475 -33.94 25.81 -18.28
CA ALA A 475 -34.97 26.19 -17.30
C ALA A 475 -35.01 25.27 -16.07
N ALA A 476 -34.83 23.96 -16.25
CA ALA A 476 -34.82 22.96 -15.18
C ALA A 476 -33.67 23.13 -14.17
N ALA A 477 -32.55 23.73 -14.57
CA ALA A 477 -31.37 23.92 -13.72
C ALA A 477 -31.32 25.29 -13.05
N ARG A 478 -32.18 26.26 -13.39
CA ARG A 478 -31.99 27.67 -13.02
C ARG A 478 -31.86 27.92 -11.51
N GLU A 479 -32.70 27.28 -10.70
CA GLU A 479 -32.64 27.40 -9.24
C GLU A 479 -31.38 26.75 -8.66
N ALA A 480 -31.14 25.48 -8.99
CA ALA A 480 -29.97 24.74 -8.53
C ALA A 480 -28.64 25.36 -9.00
N TRP A 481 -28.63 25.98 -10.18
CA TRP A 481 -27.50 26.73 -10.73
C TRP A 481 -27.17 27.96 -9.91
N THR A 482 -28.20 28.71 -9.48
CA THR A 482 -28.00 29.87 -8.59
C THR A 482 -27.34 29.43 -7.29
N GLY A 483 -27.77 28.29 -6.73
CA GLY A 483 -27.15 27.66 -5.57
C GLY A 483 -25.69 27.27 -5.80
N LEU A 484 -25.37 26.66 -6.95
CA LEU A 484 -23.98 26.31 -7.32
C LEU A 484 -23.10 27.56 -7.44
N VAL A 485 -23.56 28.58 -8.16
CA VAL A 485 -22.81 29.83 -8.34
C VAL A 485 -22.53 30.49 -7.00
N GLN A 486 -23.50 30.49 -6.07
CA GLN A 486 -23.30 31.04 -4.73
C GLN A 486 -22.29 30.21 -3.94
N ALA A 487 -22.45 28.88 -3.88
CA ALA A 487 -21.52 28.00 -3.17
C ALA A 487 -20.09 28.11 -3.73
N TYR A 488 -19.93 28.18 -5.05
CA TYR A 488 -18.63 28.35 -5.69
C TYR A 488 -17.99 29.71 -5.38
N LYS A 489 -18.77 30.79 -5.37
CA LYS A 489 -18.31 32.12 -4.92
C LYS A 489 -17.87 32.10 -3.47
N ASP A 490 -18.67 31.49 -2.59
CA ASP A 490 -18.36 31.39 -1.16
C ASP A 490 -17.05 30.62 -0.94
N LEU A 491 -16.86 29.49 -1.62
CA LEU A 491 -15.62 28.69 -1.61
C LEU A 491 -14.39 29.44 -2.15
N CYS A 492 -14.60 30.45 -2.99
CA CYS A 492 -13.54 31.28 -3.56
C CYS A 492 -13.29 32.57 -2.77
N THR A 493 -13.98 32.77 -1.63
CA THR A 493 -13.87 33.99 -0.83
C THR A 493 -12.49 34.07 -0.17
N PRO A 494 -11.73 35.17 -0.35
CA PRO A 494 -10.44 35.34 0.29
C PRO A 494 -10.55 35.28 1.83
N GLY A 495 -9.65 34.54 2.46
CA GLY A 495 -9.55 34.45 3.93
C GLY A 495 -10.52 33.45 4.60
N LEU A 496 -11.30 32.70 3.82
CA LEU A 496 -12.07 31.57 4.34
C LEU A 496 -11.11 30.54 4.98
N ARG A 497 -11.42 30.12 6.21
CA ARG A 497 -10.57 29.18 6.96
C ARG A 497 -11.18 27.79 6.92
N TRP A 498 -10.35 26.82 6.55
CA TRP A 498 -10.66 25.40 6.70
C TRP A 498 -11.01 25.07 8.17
N PRO A 499 -12.04 24.24 8.45
CA PRO A 499 -12.85 23.45 7.51
C PRO A 499 -14.16 24.11 7.03
N ALA A 500 -14.34 25.43 7.16
CA ALA A 500 -15.61 26.08 6.78
C ALA A 500 -15.98 25.91 5.29
N ASP A 501 -14.99 25.80 4.41
CA ASP A 501 -15.15 25.42 2.99
C ASP A 501 -15.95 24.12 2.84
N LEU A 502 -15.63 23.12 3.66
CA LEU A 502 -16.26 21.82 3.58
C LEU A 502 -17.75 21.91 3.95
N ASP A 503 -18.09 22.72 4.94
CA ASP A 503 -19.49 22.95 5.34
C ASP A 503 -20.29 23.65 4.24
N ILE A 504 -19.66 24.54 3.46
CA ILE A 504 -20.29 25.15 2.27
C ILE A 504 -20.57 24.06 1.23
N ALA A 505 -19.57 23.24 0.92
CA ALA A 505 -19.70 22.16 -0.06
C ALA A 505 -20.75 21.12 0.36
N LEU A 506 -20.76 20.70 1.62
CA LEU A 506 -21.74 19.76 2.20
C LEU A 506 -23.16 20.31 2.15
N ARG A 507 -23.35 21.59 2.51
CA ARG A 507 -24.67 22.25 2.47
C ARG A 507 -25.23 22.32 1.05
N TRP A 508 -24.39 22.63 0.07
CA TRP A 508 -24.80 22.64 -1.34
C TRP A 508 -25.09 21.23 -1.86
N TYR A 509 -24.26 20.25 -1.49
CA TYR A 509 -24.37 18.89 -2.03
C TYR A 509 -25.52 18.08 -1.41
N GLY A 510 -25.91 18.35 -0.16
CA GLY A 510 -26.97 17.61 0.56
C GLY A 510 -28.27 17.43 -0.24
N PRO A 511 -28.88 18.50 -0.79
CA PRO A 511 -30.07 18.38 -1.65
C PRO A 511 -29.83 17.58 -2.94
N GLN A 512 -28.61 17.61 -3.50
CA GLN A 512 -28.27 16.80 -4.68
C GLN A 512 -28.13 15.32 -4.31
N LEU A 513 -27.58 15.01 -3.14
CA LEU A 513 -27.45 13.65 -2.61
C LEU A 513 -28.82 12.98 -2.46
N GLU A 514 -29.79 13.67 -1.85
CA GLU A 514 -31.16 13.18 -1.67
C GLU A 514 -31.89 12.95 -3.00
N ARG A 515 -31.57 13.76 -4.02
CA ARG A 515 -32.17 13.64 -5.35
C ARG A 515 -31.55 12.53 -6.20
N LEU A 516 -30.24 12.30 -6.06
CA LEU A 516 -29.49 11.38 -6.93
C LEU A 516 -29.47 9.94 -6.41
N TYR A 517 -29.69 9.71 -5.11
CA TYR A 517 -29.47 8.42 -4.47
C TYR A 517 -30.63 8.04 -3.54
N GLU A 518 -31.22 6.85 -3.72
CA GLU A 518 -32.30 6.33 -2.87
C GLU A 518 -31.82 6.03 -1.43
N ASP A 519 -30.54 5.66 -1.28
CA ASP A 519 -29.82 5.36 -0.05
C ASP A 519 -29.12 6.58 0.56
N ALA A 520 -29.61 7.81 0.31
CA ALA A 520 -28.97 9.07 0.71
C ALA A 520 -28.62 9.15 2.21
N ARG A 521 -29.43 8.54 3.09
CA ARG A 521 -29.14 8.50 4.54
C ARG A 521 -27.85 7.75 4.88
N VAL A 522 -27.57 6.64 4.18
CA VAL A 522 -26.35 5.84 4.37
C VAL A 522 -25.14 6.63 3.86
N ARG A 523 -25.24 7.16 2.63
CA ARG A 523 -24.18 7.97 2.01
C ARG A 523 -23.87 9.25 2.79
N LYS A 524 -24.84 9.82 3.49
CA LYS A 524 -24.61 10.96 4.38
C LYS A 524 -23.65 10.59 5.52
N ALA A 525 -23.71 9.36 6.04
CA ALA A 525 -22.77 8.91 7.08
C ALA A 525 -21.32 8.87 6.58
N ASP A 526 -21.11 8.50 5.30
CA ASP A 526 -19.80 8.54 4.65
C ASP A 526 -19.28 9.99 4.53
N LEU A 527 -20.15 10.94 4.18
CA LEU A 527 -19.80 12.37 4.14
C LEU A 527 -19.51 12.94 5.54
N ASP A 528 -20.25 12.52 6.56
CA ASP A 528 -19.98 12.89 7.95
C ASP A 528 -18.62 12.33 8.41
N GLN A 529 -18.27 11.12 7.98
CA GLN A 529 -16.94 10.54 8.21
C GLN A 529 -15.85 11.35 7.49
N LEU A 530 -16.08 11.73 6.23
CA LEU A 530 -15.16 12.59 5.48
C LEU A 530 -14.95 13.93 6.20
N ALA A 531 -16.02 14.54 6.74
CA ALA A 531 -15.94 15.78 7.52
C ALA A 531 -15.11 15.65 8.80
N ARG A 532 -15.24 14.53 9.51
CA ARG A 532 -14.38 14.23 10.67
C ARG A 532 -12.91 14.11 10.28
N ILE A 533 -12.61 13.46 9.16
CA ILE A 533 -11.24 13.33 8.63
C ILE A 533 -10.70 14.70 8.25
N ALA A 534 -11.49 15.47 7.51
CA ALA A 534 -11.16 16.82 7.04
C ALA A 534 -10.78 17.79 8.17
N ALA A 535 -11.47 17.72 9.32
CA ALA A 535 -11.19 18.58 10.48
C ALA A 535 -9.76 18.46 11.02
N GLY A 536 -9.04 17.37 10.73
CA GLY A 536 -7.64 17.17 11.13
C GLY A 536 -6.61 17.88 10.24
N TYR A 537 -7.02 18.56 9.16
CA TYR A 537 -6.13 19.21 8.21
C TYR A 537 -6.10 20.73 8.40
N GLY A 538 -5.03 21.39 7.94
CA GLY A 538 -4.86 22.84 8.08
C GLY A 538 -5.41 23.68 6.91
N SER A 539 -5.65 23.06 5.76
CA SER A 539 -6.12 23.74 4.54
C SER A 539 -6.86 22.78 3.61
N ARG A 540 -7.68 23.33 2.71
CA ARG A 540 -8.36 22.59 1.64
C ARG A 540 -7.36 21.90 0.71
N GLU A 541 -6.34 22.64 0.27
CA GLU A 541 -5.24 22.13 -0.57
C GLU A 541 -4.56 20.91 0.07
N ARG A 542 -4.17 21.02 1.35
CA ARG A 542 -3.51 19.92 2.05
C ARG A 542 -4.45 18.73 2.22
N PHE A 543 -5.73 18.97 2.53
CA PHE A 543 -6.72 17.91 2.62
C PHE A 543 -6.89 17.16 1.29
N LEU A 544 -7.12 17.88 0.19
CA LEU A 544 -7.32 17.27 -1.14
C LEU A 544 -6.10 16.50 -1.60
N THR A 545 -4.91 17.06 -1.38
CA THR A 545 -3.62 16.41 -1.69
C THR A 545 -3.47 15.11 -0.91
N GLU A 546 -3.52 15.20 0.41
CA GLU A 546 -3.27 14.07 1.30
C GLU A 546 -4.32 12.98 1.17
N LEU A 547 -5.59 13.34 0.97
CA LEU A 547 -6.66 12.37 0.74
C LEU A 547 -6.46 11.61 -0.58
N THR A 548 -6.00 12.32 -1.62
CA THR A 548 -5.67 11.69 -2.90
C THR A 548 -4.48 10.74 -2.70
N LEU A 549 -3.35 11.23 -2.15
CA LEU A 549 -2.13 10.47 -1.95
C LEU A 549 -2.26 9.24 -1.02
N ASP A 550 -3.08 9.32 0.02
CA ASP A 550 -3.29 8.23 0.98
C ASP A 550 -4.78 8.09 1.35
N PRO A 551 -5.59 7.41 0.51
CA PRO A 551 -6.99 7.15 0.79
C PRO A 551 -7.15 6.38 2.11
N PRO A 552 -8.13 6.70 2.97
CA PRO A 552 -8.44 5.85 4.10
C PRO A 552 -8.89 4.45 3.60
N ASP A 553 -8.23 3.39 4.10
CA ASP A 553 -8.45 1.99 3.71
C ASP A 553 -9.82 1.42 4.11
N ALA A 554 -10.61 2.13 4.91
CA ALA A 554 -11.83 1.61 5.50
C ALA A 554 -13.08 2.14 4.78
N THR A 555 -13.71 1.28 3.98
CA THR A 555 -15.17 1.33 3.82
C THR A 555 -15.79 0.63 5.02
N SER A 556 -16.38 1.40 5.92
CA SER A 556 -17.12 0.88 7.07
C SER A 556 -18.57 0.64 6.65
N ASP A 557 -18.88 -0.55 6.13
CA ASP A 557 -20.24 -1.07 6.27
C ASP A 557 -20.42 -1.88 7.57
N GLU A 558 -19.31 -2.30 8.22
CA GLU A 558 -19.35 -3.00 9.51
C GLU A 558 -18.35 -2.47 10.56
N SER A 559 -17.82 -1.24 10.43
CA SER A 559 -17.16 -0.58 11.58
C SER A 559 -18.19 0.10 12.46
N GLY A 560 -19.16 -0.68 12.96
CA GLY A 560 -19.88 -0.29 14.15
C GLY A 560 -18.90 -0.08 15.31
N VAL A 561 -19.29 0.73 16.29
CA VAL A 561 -18.60 0.75 17.59
C VAL A 561 -18.57 -0.70 18.08
N PRO A 562 -17.40 -1.28 18.44
CA PRO A 562 -17.35 -2.63 18.96
C PRO A 562 -18.43 -2.80 20.02
N SER A 563 -19.22 -3.88 19.94
CA SER A 563 -20.11 -4.22 21.04
C SER A 563 -19.29 -4.26 22.33
N ARG A 564 -19.90 -3.89 23.45
CA ARG A 564 -19.20 -3.60 24.73
C ARG A 564 -18.34 -4.75 25.29
N ASP A 565 -18.38 -5.94 24.68
CA ASP A 565 -17.73 -7.15 25.17
C ASP A 565 -16.45 -7.57 24.40
N GLU A 566 -16.29 -7.32 23.07
CA GLU A 566 -15.15 -7.89 22.30
C GLU A 566 -14.60 -7.06 21.11
N ASP A 567 -13.34 -7.35 20.76
CA ASP A 567 -12.57 -6.80 19.64
C ASP A 567 -12.87 -7.51 18.28
N TYR A 568 -12.08 -7.28 17.22
CA TYR A 568 -12.29 -7.85 15.87
C TYR A 568 -11.05 -8.54 15.28
N MET A 569 -11.23 -9.46 14.34
CA MET A 569 -10.17 -10.13 13.57
C MET A 569 -9.78 -9.33 12.31
N ILE A 570 -8.53 -9.47 11.84
CA ILE A 570 -8.05 -8.80 10.63
C ILE A 570 -8.01 -9.74 9.42
N LEU A 571 -8.66 -9.34 8.32
CA LEU A 571 -8.56 -9.95 7.00
C LEU A 571 -7.78 -8.99 6.09
N SER A 572 -6.70 -9.45 5.47
CA SER A 572 -5.85 -8.55 4.67
C SER A 572 -5.20 -9.26 3.48
N THR A 573 -4.99 -8.52 2.39
CA THR A 573 -4.08 -9.00 1.34
C THR A 573 -2.65 -9.07 1.87
N ILE A 574 -1.83 -9.99 1.35
CA ILE A 574 -0.41 -10.09 1.74
C ILE A 574 0.33 -8.75 1.55
N HIS A 575 0.03 -8.03 0.47
CA HIS A 575 0.59 -6.70 0.19
C HIS A 575 0.24 -5.69 1.29
N SER A 576 -1.06 -5.57 1.63
CA SER A 576 -1.55 -4.66 2.67
C SER A 576 -1.06 -5.04 4.08
N ALA A 577 -0.70 -6.30 4.31
CA ALA A 577 -0.16 -6.79 5.57
C ALA A 577 1.34 -6.49 5.77
N LYS A 578 2.04 -5.99 4.75
CA LYS A 578 3.45 -5.58 4.89
C LYS A 578 3.59 -4.53 6.00
N GLY A 579 4.64 -4.64 6.81
CA GLY A 579 4.87 -3.81 8.00
C GLY A 579 4.04 -4.21 9.25
N GLN A 580 2.95 -4.96 9.11
CA GLN A 580 2.13 -5.42 10.23
C GLN A 580 2.63 -6.75 10.83
N GLU A 581 2.07 -7.15 11.96
CA GLU A 581 2.44 -8.39 12.69
C GLU A 581 1.33 -8.84 13.65
N TRP A 582 1.14 -10.16 13.77
CA TRP A 582 0.10 -10.79 14.60
C TRP A 582 0.64 -11.99 15.37
N LYS A 583 0.00 -12.34 16.48
CA LYS A 583 0.37 -13.51 17.28
C LYS A 583 0.13 -14.80 16.47
N SER A 584 -1.04 -14.88 15.83
CA SER A 584 -1.46 -16.01 14.99
C SER A 584 -1.80 -15.53 13.58
N VAL A 585 -1.26 -16.21 12.57
CA VAL A 585 -1.49 -15.89 11.15
C VAL A 585 -1.92 -17.13 10.38
N TYR A 586 -2.98 -16.99 9.59
CA TYR A 586 -3.50 -18.00 8.68
C TYR A 586 -3.33 -17.52 7.24
N VAL A 587 -2.54 -18.22 6.43
CA VAL A 587 -2.35 -17.88 5.02
C VAL A 587 -3.23 -18.79 4.17
N LEU A 588 -4.15 -18.19 3.41
CA LEU A 588 -5.10 -18.92 2.57
C LEU A 588 -4.47 -19.36 1.25
N ASN A 589 -5.02 -20.43 0.67
CA ASN A 589 -4.72 -20.89 -0.69
C ASN A 589 -3.21 -21.00 -0.98
N VAL A 590 -2.45 -21.69 -0.11
CA VAL A 590 -1.02 -21.95 -0.27
C VAL A 590 -0.78 -23.11 -1.25
N VAL A 591 -1.32 -22.93 -2.45
CA VAL A 591 -1.33 -23.87 -3.57
C VAL A 591 -0.79 -23.21 -4.83
N ASP A 592 -0.25 -24.00 -5.74
CA ASP A 592 0.13 -23.53 -7.07
C ASP A 592 -1.11 -23.01 -7.83
N GLY A 593 -0.95 -21.93 -8.58
CA GLY A 593 -2.03 -21.15 -9.20
C GLY A 593 -2.63 -20.05 -8.32
N CYS A 594 -2.50 -20.15 -6.99
CA CYS A 594 -2.78 -19.06 -6.06
C CYS A 594 -1.51 -18.37 -5.54
N ILE A 595 -0.52 -19.16 -5.12
CA ILE A 595 0.82 -18.71 -4.68
C ILE A 595 1.84 -19.72 -5.25
N PRO A 596 2.50 -19.44 -6.38
CA PRO A 596 2.37 -18.23 -7.20
C PRO A 596 1.00 -18.13 -7.86
N SER A 597 0.52 -16.90 -8.07
CA SER A 597 -0.65 -16.66 -8.92
C SER A 597 -0.35 -17.05 -10.37
N ASP A 598 -1.27 -17.74 -11.05
CA ASP A 598 -1.12 -18.08 -12.49
C ASP A 598 -0.83 -16.84 -13.36
N MET A 599 -1.36 -15.69 -12.97
CA MET A 599 -1.17 -14.40 -13.65
C MET A 599 0.23 -13.80 -13.44
N SER A 600 1.05 -14.36 -12.53
CA SER A 600 2.39 -13.90 -12.15
C SER A 600 3.45 -15.00 -12.39
N THR A 601 3.26 -15.82 -13.42
CA THR A 601 4.20 -16.89 -13.79
C THR A 601 4.83 -16.69 -15.18
N GLY A 602 4.67 -15.51 -15.77
CA GLY A 602 5.14 -15.19 -17.12
C GLY A 602 6.66 -15.05 -17.22
N SER A 603 7.34 -14.73 -16.12
CA SER A 603 8.80 -14.64 -16.05
C SER A 603 9.38 -15.22 -14.76
N ALA A 604 10.70 -15.47 -14.76
CA ALA A 604 11.40 -15.90 -13.55
C ALA A 604 11.36 -14.84 -12.44
N GLU A 605 11.37 -13.54 -12.79
CA GLU A 605 11.33 -12.44 -11.84
C GLU A 605 9.98 -12.36 -11.11
N GLU A 606 8.88 -12.55 -11.83
CA GLU A 606 7.53 -12.59 -11.25
C GLU A 606 7.37 -13.77 -10.28
N ILE A 607 7.91 -14.94 -10.64
CA ILE A 607 7.89 -16.11 -9.76
C ILE A 607 8.70 -15.86 -8.48
N GLU A 608 9.85 -15.19 -8.59
CA GLU A 608 10.66 -14.83 -7.42
C GLU A 608 9.98 -13.76 -6.54
N GLU A 609 9.21 -12.84 -7.12
CA GLU A 609 8.37 -11.93 -6.35
C GLU A 609 7.24 -12.67 -5.61
N GLU A 610 6.57 -13.64 -6.24
CA GLU A 610 5.55 -14.45 -5.57
C GLU A 610 6.15 -15.30 -4.42
N ARG A 611 7.42 -15.72 -4.53
CA ARG A 611 8.16 -16.33 -3.42
C ARG A 611 8.39 -15.34 -2.28
N ARG A 612 8.78 -14.10 -2.60
CA ARG A 612 8.91 -13.00 -1.62
C ARG A 612 7.57 -12.68 -0.95
N LEU A 613 6.46 -12.75 -1.67
CA LEU A 613 5.11 -12.61 -1.11
C LEU A 613 4.83 -13.69 -0.06
N LEU A 614 5.12 -14.96 -0.35
CA LEU A 614 4.98 -16.03 0.65
C LEU A 614 5.87 -15.79 1.87
N TYR A 615 7.14 -15.42 1.65
CA TYR A 615 8.06 -15.06 2.74
C TYR A 615 7.53 -13.90 3.61
N VAL A 616 6.99 -12.85 3.00
CA VAL A 616 6.37 -11.73 3.72
C VAL A 616 5.21 -12.22 4.56
N ALA A 617 4.31 -13.05 4.02
CA ALA A 617 3.16 -13.61 4.73
C ALA A 617 3.60 -14.44 5.95
N MET A 618 4.57 -15.34 5.78
CA MET A 618 5.11 -16.18 6.86
C MET A 618 5.72 -15.33 7.99
N THR A 619 6.48 -14.30 7.65
CA THR A 619 7.16 -13.42 8.62
C THR A 619 6.24 -12.38 9.28
N ARG A 620 4.92 -12.40 9.01
CA ARG A 620 3.93 -11.63 9.78
C ARG A 620 3.58 -12.30 11.12
N ALA A 621 3.78 -13.61 11.22
CA ALA A 621 3.48 -14.40 12.41
C ALA A 621 4.54 -14.23 13.51
N LYS A 622 4.11 -13.98 14.74
CA LYS A 622 4.99 -13.98 15.92
C LYS A 622 5.17 -15.37 16.51
N GLU A 623 4.08 -16.15 16.62
CA GLU A 623 4.08 -17.41 17.38
C GLU A 623 3.44 -18.56 16.61
N ASN A 624 2.25 -18.36 16.05
CA ASN A 624 1.51 -19.40 15.32
C ASN A 624 1.39 -19.05 13.84
N LEU A 625 1.81 -19.96 12.96
CA LEU A 625 1.68 -19.83 11.52
C LEU A 625 1.03 -21.08 10.94
N GLN A 626 -0.08 -20.90 10.24
CA GLN A 626 -0.75 -21.97 9.49
C GLN A 626 -0.86 -21.58 8.02
N LEU A 627 -0.35 -22.46 7.15
CA LEU A 627 -0.42 -22.36 5.71
C LEU A 627 -1.48 -23.35 5.22
N ILE A 628 -2.62 -22.84 4.73
CA ILE A 628 -3.77 -23.68 4.37
C ILE A 628 -3.66 -24.09 2.90
N VAL A 629 -3.83 -25.38 2.64
CA VAL A 629 -3.64 -26.05 1.35
C VAL A 629 -4.95 -26.76 0.96
N PRO A 630 -5.90 -26.05 0.30
CA PRO A 630 -7.11 -26.68 -0.24
C PRO A 630 -6.79 -27.64 -1.38
N GLN A 631 -7.38 -28.83 -1.36
CA GLN A 631 -7.16 -29.85 -2.39
C GLN A 631 -8.04 -29.66 -3.62
N ARG A 632 -9.23 -29.06 -3.48
CA ARG A 632 -10.21 -28.89 -4.57
C ARG A 632 -10.69 -27.44 -4.69
N PHE A 633 -10.73 -26.95 -5.93
CA PHE A 633 -11.30 -25.67 -6.33
C PHE A 633 -12.46 -25.92 -7.30
N TYR A 634 -13.68 -25.54 -6.93
CA TYR A 634 -14.87 -25.81 -7.75
C TYR A 634 -15.04 -24.77 -8.86
N VAL A 635 -15.38 -25.22 -10.07
CA VAL A 635 -15.53 -24.32 -11.23
C VAL A 635 -16.84 -23.51 -11.12
N HIS A 636 -16.79 -22.20 -11.35
CA HIS A 636 -18.00 -21.37 -11.44
C HIS A 636 -18.84 -21.74 -12.68
N GLN A 637 -20.17 -21.69 -12.59
CA GLN A 637 -21.17 -22.17 -13.59
C GLN A 637 -21.43 -23.69 -13.58
N GLN A 638 -21.87 -24.20 -12.44
CA GLN A 638 -22.38 -25.56 -12.33
C GLN A 638 -23.76 -25.56 -11.68
N THR A 639 -24.54 -26.61 -11.93
CA THR A 639 -25.76 -26.88 -11.17
C THR A 639 -25.45 -27.00 -9.68
N GLY A 640 -26.42 -26.72 -8.79
CA GLY A 640 -26.20 -26.79 -7.33
C GLY A 640 -25.73 -28.15 -6.78
N MET A 641 -25.78 -29.22 -7.58
CA MET A 641 -25.22 -30.55 -7.27
C MET A 641 -23.99 -30.93 -8.12
N GLY A 642 -23.34 -29.97 -8.78
CA GLY A 642 -22.14 -30.20 -9.59
C GLY A 642 -20.88 -30.40 -8.74
N ASP A 643 -20.09 -31.43 -9.06
CA ASP A 643 -18.82 -31.76 -8.39
C ASP A 643 -17.59 -31.53 -9.31
N ARG A 644 -17.71 -30.67 -10.34
CA ARG A 644 -16.57 -30.41 -11.21
C ARG A 644 -15.58 -29.48 -10.48
N HIS A 645 -14.37 -29.96 -10.28
CA HIS A 645 -13.32 -29.24 -9.58
C HIS A 645 -11.96 -29.43 -10.23
N VAL A 646 -11.05 -28.49 -9.94
CA VAL A 646 -9.62 -28.58 -10.24
C VAL A 646 -8.89 -28.95 -8.94
N TYR A 647 -7.87 -29.78 -9.05
CA TYR A 647 -7.04 -30.13 -7.90
C TYR A 647 -5.93 -29.10 -7.69
N GLY A 648 -5.85 -28.56 -6.47
CA GLY A 648 -4.76 -27.67 -6.06
C GLY A 648 -3.56 -28.48 -5.57
N SER A 649 -2.40 -28.33 -6.22
CA SER A 649 -1.15 -28.85 -5.70
C SER A 649 -0.56 -27.88 -4.67
N ARG A 650 0.11 -28.37 -3.62
CA ARG A 650 0.90 -27.54 -2.70
C ARG A 650 1.80 -26.58 -3.49
N THR A 651 1.94 -25.35 -3.01
CA THR A 651 2.83 -24.37 -3.64
C THR A 651 4.22 -24.95 -3.95
N ARG A 652 4.74 -24.65 -5.14
CA ARG A 652 6.11 -25.01 -5.54
C ARG A 652 7.19 -24.34 -4.68
N PHE A 653 6.83 -23.31 -3.90
CA PHE A 653 7.76 -22.63 -2.99
C PHE A 653 8.06 -23.42 -1.72
N ILE A 654 7.29 -24.46 -1.43
CA ILE A 654 7.53 -25.42 -0.34
C ILE A 654 7.72 -26.81 -0.97
N PRO A 655 8.88 -27.08 -1.58
CA PRO A 655 9.19 -28.40 -2.11
C PRO A 655 9.35 -29.41 -0.97
N GLU A 656 9.37 -30.69 -1.31
CA GLU A 656 9.47 -31.77 -0.32
C GLU A 656 10.73 -31.69 0.55
N SER A 657 11.82 -31.14 0.01
CA SER A 657 13.05 -30.88 0.76
C SER A 657 12.86 -29.94 1.96
N LEU A 658 11.81 -29.13 1.98
CA LEU A 658 11.48 -28.22 3.09
C LEU A 658 10.38 -28.77 4.01
N ALA A 659 9.76 -29.91 3.69
CA ALA A 659 8.61 -30.43 4.42
C ALA A 659 8.91 -30.69 5.91
N SER A 660 10.16 -31.05 6.25
CA SER A 660 10.59 -31.30 7.62
C SER A 660 10.57 -30.06 8.53
N LEU A 661 10.52 -28.85 7.95
CA LEU A 661 10.42 -27.58 8.67
C LEU A 661 8.98 -27.25 9.07
N PHE A 662 8.00 -28.02 8.58
CA PHE A 662 6.58 -27.81 8.85
C PHE A 662 5.98 -29.03 9.58
N GLU A 663 4.93 -28.80 10.36
CA GLU A 663 4.07 -29.86 10.86
C GLU A 663 2.91 -30.07 9.88
N ALA A 664 2.76 -31.30 9.36
CA ALA A 664 1.66 -31.63 8.45
C ALA A 664 0.35 -31.89 9.23
N MET A 665 -0.72 -31.21 8.81
CA MET A 665 -2.05 -31.32 9.40
C MET A 665 -3.09 -31.67 8.31
N PRO A 666 -4.10 -32.52 8.62
CA PRO A 666 -4.21 -33.32 9.83
C PRO A 666 -3.07 -34.36 9.92
N LYS A 667 -2.71 -34.73 11.15
CA LYS A 667 -1.69 -35.78 11.37
C LYS A 667 -2.14 -37.06 10.69
N ALA A 668 -1.24 -37.69 9.92
CA ALA A 668 -1.54 -38.97 9.31
C ALA A 668 -1.98 -39.95 10.42
N PRO A 669 -3.07 -40.73 10.20
CA PRO A 669 -3.46 -41.74 11.17
C PRO A 669 -2.27 -42.70 11.37
N PRO A 670 -1.99 -43.14 12.61
CA PRO A 670 -0.91 -44.08 12.86
C PRO A 670 -1.09 -45.29 11.95
N LEU A 671 -0.04 -45.63 11.20
CA LEU A 671 -0.06 -46.83 10.37
C LEU A 671 -0.39 -48.02 11.27
N PRO A 672 -1.42 -48.84 10.94
CA PRO A 672 -1.68 -50.04 11.72
C PRO A 672 -0.41 -50.89 11.71
N PRO A 673 -0.05 -51.54 12.83
CA PRO A 673 1.10 -52.43 12.86
C PRO A 673 0.97 -53.42 11.70
N LEU A 674 2.06 -53.58 10.94
CA LEU A 674 2.14 -54.57 9.88
C LEU A 674 1.70 -55.91 10.45
N ARG A 675 0.46 -56.33 10.14
CA ARG A 675 0.00 -57.67 10.49
C ARG A 675 0.89 -58.63 9.72
N ASN A 676 1.74 -59.37 10.43
CA ASN A 676 2.29 -60.61 9.91
C ASN A 676 1.11 -61.41 9.34
N LYS A 677 1.16 -61.72 8.05
CA LYS A 677 0.18 -62.57 7.38
C LYS A 677 0.34 -64.00 7.88
N ASP A 678 -0.10 -64.27 9.10
CA ASP A 678 -0.57 -65.60 9.45
C ASP A 678 -1.98 -65.72 8.88
N SER A 679 -2.06 -66.38 7.73
CA SER A 679 -3.29 -66.67 7.02
C SER A 679 -4.20 -67.57 7.86
N ALA A 680 -5.12 -66.97 8.62
CA ALA A 680 -6.28 -67.70 9.12
C ALA A 680 -7.17 -68.09 7.92
N PRO A 681 -7.61 -69.35 7.80
CA PRO A 681 -8.39 -69.79 6.65
C PRO A 681 -9.76 -69.09 6.65
N VAL A 682 -9.98 -68.25 5.65
CA VAL A 682 -11.29 -67.64 5.38
C VAL A 682 -12.26 -68.74 4.97
N ALA A 683 -13.34 -68.91 5.74
CA ALA A 683 -14.40 -69.87 5.41
C ALA A 683 -14.99 -69.56 4.02
N ARG A 684 -14.77 -70.46 3.05
CA ARG A 684 -15.37 -70.37 1.72
C ARG A 684 -16.87 -70.64 1.83
N ILE A 685 -17.68 -69.62 1.60
CA ILE A 685 -19.13 -69.75 1.47
C ILE A 685 -19.44 -69.92 -0.03
N ASP A 686 -20.09 -71.03 -0.40
CA ASP A 686 -20.57 -71.26 -1.77
C ASP A 686 -21.87 -70.50 -2.02
N VAL A 687 -21.73 -69.29 -2.56
CA VAL A 687 -22.86 -68.42 -2.93
C VAL A 687 -23.71 -69.05 -4.04
N GLY A 688 -23.12 -69.88 -4.92
CA GLY A 688 -23.84 -70.57 -5.99
C GLY A 688 -24.80 -71.64 -5.47
N ALA A 689 -24.47 -72.32 -4.37
CA ALA A 689 -25.38 -73.23 -3.68
C ALA A 689 -26.58 -72.51 -3.02
N ARG A 690 -26.38 -71.27 -2.56
CA ARG A 690 -27.45 -70.43 -1.98
C ARG A 690 -28.40 -69.88 -3.03
N LEU A 691 -27.88 -69.48 -4.20
CA LEU A 691 -28.70 -68.98 -5.31
C LEU A 691 -29.50 -70.09 -6.00
N ARG A 692 -28.99 -71.33 -6.05
CA ARG A 692 -29.76 -72.50 -6.52
C ARG A 692 -30.93 -72.89 -5.60
N LYS A 693 -30.99 -72.38 -4.36
CA LYS A 693 -32.11 -72.59 -3.44
C LYS A 693 -33.18 -71.48 -3.52
N LEU A 694 -32.95 -70.44 -4.32
CA LEU A 694 -33.88 -69.32 -4.52
C LEU A 694 -34.79 -69.51 -5.75
N PHE A 695 -34.61 -70.58 -6.53
CA PHE A 695 -35.43 -70.96 -7.68
C PHE A 695 -35.74 -72.45 -7.68
#